data_AF-A0AAD5XG11-F1
#
_entry.id   AF-A0AAD5XG11-F1
#
_cell.length_a   1.000
_cell.length_b   1.000
_cell.length_c   1.000
_cell.angle_alpha   90.00
_cell.angle_beta   90.00
_cell.angle_gamma   90.00
#
_symmetry.space_group_name_H-M   'P 1'
#
loop_
_entity.id
_entity.type
_entity.pdbx_description
1 polymer ?
#
loop_
_entity_poly.entity_id
_entity_poly.type
_entity_poly.pdbx_seq_one_letter_code
_entity_poly.pdbx_strand_id
1 'polypeptide(L)'
;MAPSGSVGAKIHDLAHASNTSCLRFGPKSGKLMATGADDGVVRMWALGRDSPLLPLAGCAAPVSALAIDWPEEYLIVASTQGPIKLWDLRQAKVARTLIGHRLGSTAVEFHPFGEFFISGGKDSQVKVWDVKKSGCIHTYSSSTMVSSTTPLSSSGNVQVLRITPDGRWIASGWEDGSVKIWDMTAGKLLKTFTDSKMPVTSITFSPFEFLMTVSYKDGRVWFYDLESFDVMAATPRLGGVPRAVEFHSQGREVLVACENSIQVWGWDPLICHDSIPMNWPRIADIKMLEEKKLVGATLDQNMVGIWGLKIDRMNPYKPLPPPAAKPTLKDSYLENLDHQKADNNHQMQHQSFILEAQPNISTSRPETSNKDAANAERSPSQQSQHRATHPSKQPLPYSQAHPPQTASSHIPQQNQFSAKPSAFIGASGGSVPLNLDISKFAPQLKRTSPSLRDVPSSSSISSASNAVALHDTGPVPPTSENDVINTLSFRNTSMTLILSGRLHALQEIRSLWDEANVKPAVEKLMEFTDHGVWVDMLKLMNGRAKVFTLDVAILLLPLLNELLFEVYEDYFVEACNTIKLLCKSFAQLIISQLGNSTFSSPGIDLTREERRKKCLICYESLKDIQLTLSEFTRSSGKVGTSVKEVLIEFPVKHCRNEVGGFEDRARYLLSIAKEALADKELPKEGFKRFIRREPMGVVLIISAWNYPYLVSVNGVVPALLSGNTVLLKQAPQTLPTADRFFKAFEKAGLPTNVFQTLPVDHAVAAVVLQDPRIDHAHFTGSVRGGHEVSKTIANKFMGLGLELGGKDPAYVRADADPKHAAENLVDGAMYNSGQSCCGVERIYVHESVFDAFVAAAVETAKEYKLGDSLQDDAVNLGPVVNVAAADNIRAHLDDAVKKGAKLLVDEALFPAAKPGTAFIAPQILVNVDHTMRIMKEETFGPVVGVMKVKSDEEAIAFMNDSDFGLTASIWTKDVDTALKIGDQLECGTVFLNRCDFLDPALPWSGVKDSGRGVTLSYLGFDAMTRPKAFHFRLQLDFHDFSNAVLDGADLYIGEFLERKSGVAAVSVVRLDAGLCAGNGSLCQDPVALAQDLLQGNGLLDLAFGVERPDLDADLGED
;
A
#
# COMPACT_ATOMS: atom_id res chain seq x y z
N MET A 1 -18.94 -36.97 -28.27
CA MET A 1 -17.80 -36.37 -27.54
C MET A 1 -18.35 -35.22 -26.70
N ALA A 2 -17.96 -35.12 -25.42
CA ALA A 2 -18.37 -33.99 -24.56
C ALA A 2 -17.32 -32.87 -24.62
N PRO A 3 -17.71 -31.58 -24.49
CA PRO A 3 -16.76 -30.47 -24.54
C PRO A 3 -15.84 -30.44 -23.31
N SER A 4 -14.55 -30.17 -23.53
CA SER A 4 -13.45 -30.29 -22.56
C SER A 4 -13.34 -29.13 -21.56
N GLY A 5 -14.46 -28.68 -20.99
CA GLY A 5 -14.53 -27.51 -20.10
C GLY A 5 -15.07 -27.77 -18.68
N SER A 6 -16.05 -28.65 -18.50
CA SER A 6 -16.82 -28.75 -17.25
C SER A 6 -16.23 -29.77 -16.25
N VAL A 7 -15.64 -29.28 -15.15
CA VAL A 7 -15.25 -30.11 -13.98
C VAL A 7 -16.09 -29.69 -12.77
N GLY A 8 -17.37 -30.04 -12.79
CA GLY A 8 -18.28 -29.86 -11.65
C GLY A 8 -18.10 -30.99 -10.64
N ALA A 9 -17.72 -30.67 -9.40
CA ALA A 9 -17.62 -31.62 -8.29
C ALA A 9 -18.89 -31.53 -7.43
N LYS A 10 -19.87 -32.42 -7.68
CA LYS A 10 -21.12 -32.48 -6.93
C LYS A 10 -20.87 -32.85 -5.47
N ILE A 11 -21.01 -31.89 -4.55
CA ILE A 11 -20.93 -32.14 -3.11
C ILE A 11 -22.30 -32.60 -2.57
N HIS A 12 -22.41 -33.91 -2.35
CA HIS A 12 -23.45 -34.62 -1.58
C HIS A 12 -24.89 -34.68 -2.11
N ASP A 13 -25.62 -35.68 -1.57
CA ASP A 13 -26.91 -36.18 -2.05
C ASP A 13 -28.10 -35.94 -1.08
N LEU A 14 -27.94 -35.06 -0.09
CA LEU A 14 -29.06 -34.52 0.70
C LEU A 14 -28.60 -33.28 1.49
N ALA A 15 -29.23 -32.12 1.28
CA ALA A 15 -28.92 -30.91 2.04
C ALA A 15 -29.91 -30.67 3.20
N HIS A 16 -31.20 -30.92 2.97
CA HIS A 16 -32.28 -30.79 3.95
C HIS A 16 -33.25 -31.97 3.88
N ALA A 17 -34.14 -32.11 4.86
CA ALA A 17 -35.19 -33.14 4.79
C ALA A 17 -36.35 -32.68 3.89
N SER A 18 -36.66 -31.38 3.96
CA SER A 18 -37.59 -30.69 3.06
C SER A 18 -36.87 -30.02 1.88
N ASN A 19 -37.64 -29.43 0.95
CA ASN A 19 -37.12 -28.68 -0.18
C ASN A 19 -36.31 -27.43 0.28
N THR A 20 -35.19 -27.18 -0.38
CA THR A 20 -34.27 -26.07 -0.08
C THR A 20 -34.75 -24.83 -0.81
N SER A 21 -35.19 -23.82 -0.07
CA SER A 21 -35.84 -22.62 -0.62
C SER A 21 -34.83 -21.55 -1.04
N CYS A 22 -33.71 -21.43 -0.33
CA CYS A 22 -32.74 -20.35 -0.51
C CYS A 22 -31.32 -20.73 -0.05
N LEU A 23 -30.33 -20.02 -0.60
CA LEU A 23 -28.91 -20.26 -0.41
C LEU A 23 -28.14 -18.95 -0.53
N ARG A 24 -27.09 -18.76 0.29
CA ARG A 24 -26.09 -17.68 0.12
C ARG A 24 -24.69 -18.16 0.47
N PHE A 25 -23.70 -17.72 -0.31
CA PHE A 25 -22.29 -17.79 0.06
C PHE A 25 -21.90 -16.70 1.08
N GLY A 26 -20.88 -16.97 1.89
CA GLY A 26 -20.26 -16.00 2.80
C GLY A 26 -19.48 -14.94 2.01
N PRO A 27 -19.65 -13.64 2.30
CA PRO A 27 -19.11 -12.56 1.48
C PRO A 27 -17.58 -12.40 1.57
N LYS A 28 -16.99 -12.82 2.70
CA LYS A 28 -15.57 -12.60 3.03
C LYS A 28 -14.64 -13.55 2.30
N SER A 29 -15.09 -14.80 2.13
CA SER A 29 -14.25 -15.91 1.70
C SER A 29 -14.83 -16.71 0.53
N GLY A 30 -16.14 -16.65 0.32
CA GLY A 30 -16.90 -17.59 -0.53
C GLY A 30 -16.86 -19.05 -0.07
N LYS A 31 -16.14 -19.38 1.01
CA LYS A 31 -15.92 -20.75 1.51
C LYS A 31 -16.95 -21.17 2.55
N LEU A 32 -17.55 -20.21 3.25
CA LEU A 32 -18.75 -20.42 4.06
C LEU A 32 -20.01 -20.36 3.17
N MET A 33 -21.05 -21.12 3.52
CA MET A 33 -22.34 -21.09 2.84
C MET A 33 -23.48 -21.38 3.84
N ALA A 34 -24.61 -20.70 3.67
CA ALA A 34 -25.85 -20.97 4.41
C ALA A 34 -26.95 -21.45 3.45
N THR A 35 -27.72 -22.47 3.86
CA THR A 35 -28.88 -22.98 3.09
C THR A 35 -30.11 -23.11 3.97
N GLY A 36 -31.25 -22.60 3.52
CA GLY A 36 -32.52 -22.60 4.24
C GLY A 36 -33.59 -23.41 3.50
N ALA A 37 -34.50 -24.01 4.26
CA ALA A 37 -35.50 -24.94 3.72
C ALA A 37 -36.92 -24.69 4.25
N ASP A 38 -37.88 -25.39 3.67
CA ASP A 38 -39.30 -25.26 3.98
C ASP A 38 -39.68 -25.78 5.39
N ASP A 39 -38.84 -26.64 5.98
CA ASP A 39 -38.93 -27.08 7.38
C ASP A 39 -38.50 -26.02 8.41
N GLY A 40 -38.04 -24.84 7.99
CA GLY A 40 -37.63 -23.75 8.88
C GLY A 40 -36.25 -23.93 9.51
N VAL A 41 -35.48 -24.95 9.11
CA VAL A 41 -34.08 -25.14 9.50
C VAL A 41 -33.16 -24.40 8.52
N VAL A 42 -32.10 -23.79 9.06
CA VAL A 42 -30.95 -23.33 8.26
C VAL A 42 -29.74 -24.20 8.59
N ARG A 43 -28.93 -24.53 7.58
CA ARG A 43 -27.68 -25.29 7.75
C ARG A 43 -26.50 -24.46 7.25
N MET A 44 -25.44 -24.39 8.05
CA MET A 44 -24.15 -23.78 7.68
C MET A 44 -23.21 -24.84 7.13
N TRP A 45 -22.43 -24.51 6.10
CA TRP A 45 -21.54 -25.43 5.37
C TRP A 45 -20.19 -24.76 5.10
N ALA A 46 -19.13 -25.56 5.04
CA ALA A 46 -17.84 -25.15 4.47
C ALA A 46 -17.62 -25.86 3.13
N LEU A 47 -17.17 -25.13 2.11
CA LEU A 47 -16.77 -25.74 0.84
C LEU A 47 -15.63 -26.73 1.04
N GLY A 48 -15.78 -27.95 0.49
CA GLY A 48 -14.86 -29.06 0.70
C GLY A 48 -15.13 -29.89 1.95
N ARG A 49 -16.28 -29.72 2.63
CA ARG A 49 -16.70 -30.56 3.76
C ARG A 49 -18.09 -31.17 3.50
N ASP A 50 -18.17 -32.49 3.62
CA ASP A 50 -19.37 -33.29 3.35
C ASP A 50 -20.46 -33.24 4.44
N SER A 51 -20.15 -32.65 5.60
CA SER A 51 -21.08 -32.48 6.72
C SER A 51 -21.34 -31.00 7.01
N PRO A 52 -22.58 -30.60 7.34
CA PRO A 52 -22.86 -29.23 7.76
C PRO A 52 -22.08 -28.92 9.05
N LEU A 53 -21.61 -27.68 9.16
CA LEU A 53 -20.89 -27.16 10.33
C LEU A 53 -21.83 -27.07 11.54
N LEU A 54 -23.05 -26.59 11.31
CA LEU A 54 -24.01 -26.24 12.36
C LEU A 54 -25.44 -26.21 11.80
N PRO A 55 -26.40 -26.94 12.41
CA PRO A 55 -27.82 -26.75 12.16
C PRO A 55 -28.42 -25.66 13.07
N LEU A 56 -29.05 -24.66 12.46
CA LEU A 56 -29.75 -23.56 13.13
C LEU A 56 -31.26 -23.82 13.03
N ALA A 57 -31.78 -24.60 13.99
CA ALA A 57 -33.21 -24.92 14.08
C ALA A 57 -33.93 -23.88 14.95
N GLY A 58 -34.94 -23.18 14.40
CA GLY A 58 -35.69 -22.20 15.19
C GLY A 58 -36.63 -21.26 14.44
N CYS A 59 -36.80 -21.37 13.12
CA CYS A 59 -37.85 -20.65 12.42
C CYS A 59 -39.11 -21.53 12.37
N ALA A 60 -40.26 -20.97 12.78
CA ALA A 60 -41.53 -21.72 12.82
C ALA A 60 -42.28 -21.74 11.47
N ALA A 61 -41.60 -21.36 10.39
CA ALA A 61 -42.14 -21.22 9.04
C ALA A 61 -41.01 -21.36 8.01
N PRO A 62 -41.32 -21.72 6.74
CA PRO A 62 -40.36 -21.80 5.65
C PRO A 62 -39.44 -20.58 5.57
N VAL A 63 -38.14 -20.83 5.47
CA VAL A 63 -37.13 -19.80 5.24
C VAL A 63 -37.33 -19.23 3.84
N SER A 64 -37.24 -17.92 3.67
CA SER A 64 -37.49 -17.25 2.38
C SER A 64 -36.26 -16.54 1.82
N ALA A 65 -35.38 -16.01 2.67
CA ALA A 65 -34.12 -15.40 2.27
C ALA A 65 -33.08 -15.46 3.40
N LEU A 66 -31.81 -15.38 3.02
CA LEU A 66 -30.64 -15.43 3.91
C LEU A 66 -29.68 -14.30 3.56
N ALA A 67 -28.95 -13.79 4.55
CA ALA A 67 -27.76 -12.97 4.35
C ALA A 67 -26.75 -13.23 5.48
N ILE A 68 -25.46 -13.28 5.14
CA ILE A 68 -24.33 -13.41 6.08
C ILE A 68 -23.60 -12.06 6.09
N ASP A 69 -23.14 -11.61 7.27
CA ASP A 69 -22.40 -10.35 7.40
C ASP A 69 -20.95 -10.45 6.86
N TRP A 70 -20.28 -9.31 6.69
CA TRP A 70 -18.90 -9.31 6.20
C TRP A 70 -17.91 -10.04 7.13
N PRO A 71 -17.99 -9.93 8.47
CA PRO A 71 -17.17 -10.73 9.37
C PRO A 71 -17.33 -12.26 9.25
N GLU A 72 -18.48 -12.74 8.74
CA GLU A 72 -18.97 -14.13 8.83
C GLU A 72 -19.30 -14.56 10.30
N GLU A 73 -19.88 -13.64 11.08
CA GLU A 73 -20.24 -13.78 12.51
C GLU A 73 -21.76 -13.75 12.77
N TYR A 74 -22.53 -13.08 11.91
CA TYR A 74 -23.98 -12.97 12.02
C TYR A 74 -24.70 -13.43 10.74
N LEU A 75 -25.87 -14.05 10.94
CA LEU A 75 -26.74 -14.54 9.87
C LEU A 75 -28.15 -13.97 10.06
N ILE A 76 -28.68 -13.32 9.03
CA ILE A 76 -30.09 -12.95 8.94
C ILE A 76 -30.86 -14.07 8.24
N VAL A 77 -31.96 -14.48 8.86
CA VAL A 77 -32.88 -15.49 8.36
C VAL A 77 -34.28 -14.88 8.25
N ALA A 78 -34.72 -14.64 7.02
CA ALA A 78 -36.08 -14.20 6.73
C ALA A 78 -37.04 -15.39 6.65
N SER A 79 -38.29 -15.21 7.10
CA SER A 79 -39.34 -16.21 7.00
C SER A 79 -40.53 -15.75 6.19
N THR A 80 -41.22 -16.72 5.59
CA THR A 80 -42.46 -16.52 4.81
C THR A 80 -43.63 -15.91 5.59
N GLN A 81 -43.56 -15.86 6.93
CA GLN A 81 -44.62 -15.33 7.81
C GLN A 81 -44.34 -13.93 8.37
N GLY A 82 -43.19 -13.31 8.06
CA GLY A 82 -42.89 -11.91 8.40
C GLY A 82 -41.81 -11.66 9.46
N PRO A 83 -41.65 -12.49 10.53
CA PRO A 83 -40.52 -12.37 11.43
C PRO A 83 -39.18 -12.63 10.74
N ILE A 84 -38.19 -11.83 11.10
CA ILE A 84 -36.79 -11.97 10.70
C ILE A 84 -35.98 -12.36 11.94
N LYS A 85 -35.10 -13.36 11.84
CA LYS A 85 -34.22 -13.76 12.94
C LYS A 85 -32.77 -13.43 12.63
N LEU A 86 -32.12 -12.75 13.57
CA LEU A 86 -30.68 -12.56 13.60
C LEU A 86 -30.07 -13.68 14.46
N TRP A 87 -29.16 -14.44 13.89
CA TRP A 87 -28.42 -15.50 14.55
C TRP A 87 -26.96 -15.08 14.75
N ASP A 88 -26.44 -15.34 15.95
CA ASP A 88 -25.02 -15.28 16.27
C ASP A 88 -24.40 -16.64 15.93
N LEU A 89 -23.47 -16.66 14.95
CA LEU A 89 -22.85 -17.89 14.45
C LEU A 89 -21.77 -18.43 15.40
N ARG A 90 -21.14 -17.56 16.20
CA ARG A 90 -20.14 -17.95 17.22
C ARG A 90 -20.81 -18.64 18.41
N GLN A 91 -22.00 -18.18 18.79
CA GLN A 91 -22.78 -18.67 19.94
C GLN A 91 -23.91 -19.64 19.55
N ALA A 92 -24.02 -19.98 18.25
CA ALA A 92 -25.00 -20.92 17.71
C ALA A 92 -26.48 -20.63 18.08
N LYS A 93 -26.85 -19.36 18.30
CA LYS A 93 -28.13 -18.99 18.92
C LYS A 93 -28.80 -17.79 18.25
N VAL A 94 -30.13 -17.70 18.39
CA VAL A 94 -30.90 -16.51 18.00
C VAL A 94 -30.46 -15.34 18.89
N ALA A 95 -29.82 -14.33 18.29
CA ALA A 95 -29.47 -13.08 18.96
C ALA A 95 -30.70 -12.16 19.08
N ARG A 96 -31.50 -12.05 18.02
CA ARG A 96 -32.76 -11.28 17.99
C ARG A 96 -33.82 -11.97 17.13
N THR A 97 -35.09 -11.77 17.48
CA THR A 97 -36.22 -11.92 16.55
C THR A 97 -36.84 -10.54 16.36
N LEU A 98 -36.96 -10.10 15.11
CA LEU A 98 -37.42 -8.79 14.70
C LEU A 98 -38.76 -8.93 13.97
N ILE A 99 -39.71 -8.08 14.32
CA ILE A 99 -41.10 -8.13 13.87
C ILE A 99 -41.47 -6.73 13.35
N GLY A 100 -42.10 -6.65 12.17
CA GLY A 100 -42.53 -5.36 11.61
C GLY A 100 -42.84 -5.33 10.11
N HIS A 101 -42.50 -6.37 9.35
CA HIS A 101 -43.20 -6.65 8.09
C HIS A 101 -44.57 -7.27 8.38
N ARG A 102 -45.58 -6.90 7.58
CA ARG A 102 -46.96 -7.41 7.69
C ARG A 102 -47.19 -8.71 6.93
N LEU A 103 -46.28 -9.05 6.02
CA LEU A 103 -46.27 -10.27 5.20
C LEU A 103 -44.83 -10.82 5.15
N GLY A 104 -44.63 -12.01 4.57
CA GLY A 104 -43.31 -12.63 4.45
C GLY A 104 -42.25 -11.71 3.83
N SER A 105 -41.06 -11.69 4.44
CA SER A 105 -39.88 -11.00 3.90
C SER A 105 -39.27 -11.87 2.80
N THR A 106 -38.92 -11.28 1.65
CA THR A 106 -38.48 -11.97 0.42
C THR A 106 -37.04 -11.66 0.02
N ALA A 107 -36.48 -10.54 0.50
CA ALA A 107 -35.06 -10.22 0.39
C ALA A 107 -34.51 -9.68 1.72
N VAL A 108 -33.22 -9.93 2.00
CA VAL A 108 -32.47 -9.37 3.14
C VAL A 108 -31.01 -9.14 2.74
N GLU A 109 -30.37 -8.10 3.31
CA GLU A 109 -28.94 -7.81 3.09
C GLU A 109 -28.34 -7.02 4.26
N PHE A 110 -27.08 -7.29 4.62
CA PHE A 110 -26.32 -6.51 5.60
C PHE A 110 -25.69 -5.26 4.98
N HIS A 111 -25.59 -4.18 5.75
CA HIS A 111 -24.84 -2.98 5.35
C HIS A 111 -23.32 -3.25 5.36
N PRO A 112 -22.55 -2.85 4.34
CA PRO A 112 -21.14 -3.25 4.20
C PRO A 112 -20.24 -2.81 5.35
N PHE A 113 -20.50 -1.65 5.95
CA PHE A 113 -19.67 -1.03 7.00
C PHE A 113 -20.38 -0.80 8.35
N GLY A 114 -21.61 -1.32 8.53
CA GLY A 114 -22.51 -0.78 9.54
C GLY A 114 -23.28 -1.84 10.31
N GLU A 115 -23.66 -1.51 11.54
CA GLU A 115 -24.48 -2.36 12.42
C GLU A 115 -25.96 -2.30 12.04
N PHE A 116 -26.22 -2.36 10.73
CA PHE A 116 -27.52 -2.22 10.10
C PHE A 116 -27.75 -3.31 9.06
N PHE A 117 -29.00 -3.63 8.81
CA PHE A 117 -29.38 -4.46 7.68
C PHE A 117 -30.71 -4.00 7.08
N ILE A 118 -30.96 -4.42 5.85
CA ILE A 118 -32.20 -4.12 5.12
C ILE A 118 -33.00 -5.38 4.85
N SER A 119 -34.32 -5.24 4.77
CA SER A 119 -35.24 -6.30 4.37
C SER A 119 -36.34 -5.78 3.45
N GLY A 120 -36.75 -6.60 2.50
CA GLY A 120 -37.79 -6.30 1.51
C GLY A 120 -38.87 -7.35 1.59
N GLY A 121 -40.13 -6.93 1.63
CA GLY A 121 -41.25 -7.82 1.90
C GLY A 121 -42.33 -7.84 0.83
N LYS A 122 -43.22 -8.83 0.96
CA LYS A 122 -44.48 -8.93 0.19
C LYS A 122 -45.52 -7.87 0.57
N ASP A 123 -45.25 -7.08 1.61
CA ASP A 123 -46.04 -5.92 2.02
C ASP A 123 -45.66 -4.62 1.29
N SER A 124 -44.88 -4.72 0.20
CA SER A 124 -44.40 -3.62 -0.64
C SER A 124 -43.60 -2.55 0.13
N GLN A 125 -42.91 -2.98 1.20
CA GLN A 125 -42.02 -2.14 2.01
C GLN A 125 -40.57 -2.64 1.95
N VAL A 126 -39.64 -1.68 2.04
CA VAL A 126 -38.22 -1.95 2.33
C VAL A 126 -37.91 -1.31 3.69
N LYS A 127 -37.34 -2.08 4.61
CA LYS A 127 -37.11 -1.69 6.00
C LYS A 127 -35.62 -1.70 6.31
N VAL A 128 -35.17 -0.68 7.04
CA VAL A 128 -33.84 -0.62 7.65
C VAL A 128 -33.96 -1.01 9.11
N TRP A 129 -33.04 -1.83 9.59
CA TRP A 129 -33.01 -2.36 10.95
C TRP A 129 -31.65 -2.11 11.59
N ASP A 130 -31.66 -2.02 12.92
CA ASP A 130 -30.48 -2.01 13.75
C ASP A 130 -30.12 -3.45 14.16
N VAL A 131 -28.84 -3.80 14.15
CA VAL A 131 -28.37 -5.14 14.58
C VAL A 131 -28.40 -5.27 16.12
N LYS A 132 -28.24 -4.16 16.85
CA LYS A 132 -28.24 -4.12 18.33
C LYS A 132 -29.63 -3.80 18.90
N LYS A 133 -30.35 -2.82 18.35
CA LYS A 133 -31.68 -2.39 18.81
C LYS A 133 -32.79 -3.28 18.24
N SER A 134 -33.90 -3.44 18.97
CA SER A 134 -35.01 -4.34 18.60
C SER A 134 -36.07 -3.72 17.69
N GLY A 135 -35.74 -2.64 16.98
CA GLY A 135 -36.70 -1.84 16.22
C GLY A 135 -36.28 -1.59 14.77
N CYS A 136 -37.27 -1.36 13.90
CA CYS A 136 -37.05 -0.85 12.56
C CYS A 136 -36.68 0.64 12.64
N ILE A 137 -35.59 1.05 12.00
CA ILE A 137 -35.09 2.43 11.97
C ILE A 137 -35.91 3.26 10.98
N HIS A 138 -36.14 2.72 9.78
CA HIS A 138 -36.81 3.43 8.69
C HIS A 138 -37.58 2.44 7.80
N THR A 139 -38.71 2.88 7.22
CA THR A 139 -39.54 2.07 6.32
C THR A 139 -39.84 2.85 5.05
N TYR A 140 -39.16 2.50 3.96
CA TYR A 140 -39.52 2.93 2.60
C TYR A 140 -40.77 2.16 2.15
N SER A 141 -41.72 2.86 1.52
CA SER A 141 -42.94 2.27 0.98
C SER A 141 -43.15 2.73 -0.47
N SER A 142 -43.58 1.82 -1.34
CA SER A 142 -43.80 2.13 -2.78
C SER A 142 -44.98 3.09 -3.02
N SER A 143 -45.91 3.17 -2.06
CA SER A 143 -47.16 3.91 -2.13
C SER A 143 -47.01 5.39 -1.74
N THR A 144 -46.70 6.23 -2.72
CA THR A 144 -47.00 7.67 -2.61
C THR A 144 -48.52 7.86 -2.60
N MET A 145 -49.06 8.69 -1.70
CA MET A 145 -50.49 9.07 -1.78
C MET A 145 -50.72 9.93 -3.03
N VAL A 146 -51.40 9.37 -4.03
CA VAL A 146 -51.89 10.08 -5.21
C VAL A 146 -53.42 10.06 -5.19
N SER A 147 -54.03 11.22 -5.43
CA SER A 147 -55.48 11.37 -5.39
C SER A 147 -56.16 10.66 -6.56
N SER A 148 -57.28 9.99 -6.26
CA SER A 148 -58.46 9.78 -7.13
C SER A 148 -58.30 9.15 -8.54
N THR A 149 -59.16 8.16 -8.81
CA THR A 149 -59.75 7.85 -10.13
C THR A 149 -58.92 7.13 -11.22
N THR A 150 -58.06 6.17 -10.85
CA THR A 150 -57.83 4.97 -11.70
C THR A 150 -57.63 3.71 -10.85
N PRO A 151 -58.31 2.58 -11.12
CA PRO A 151 -58.15 1.35 -10.34
C PRO A 151 -57.09 0.38 -10.89
N LEU A 152 -56.30 -0.18 -9.96
CA LEU A 152 -55.61 -1.48 -10.02
C LEU A 152 -54.43 -1.71 -11.00
N SER A 153 -53.21 -1.37 -10.57
CA SER A 153 -51.90 -2.05 -10.84
C SER A 153 -50.76 -1.17 -10.27
N SER A 154 -49.74 -1.62 -9.55
CA SER A 154 -49.32 -2.97 -9.10
C SER A 154 -48.94 -2.94 -7.60
N SER A 155 -49.31 -3.97 -6.83
CA SER A 155 -48.77 -4.17 -5.47
C SER A 155 -47.51 -5.04 -5.54
N GLY A 156 -46.41 -4.47 -6.04
CA GLY A 156 -45.18 -5.23 -6.31
C GLY A 156 -44.55 -5.83 -5.04
N ASN A 157 -44.15 -7.10 -5.11
CA ASN A 157 -43.28 -7.71 -4.11
C ASN A 157 -41.82 -7.30 -4.37
N VAL A 158 -41.04 -7.07 -3.31
CA VAL A 158 -39.58 -6.85 -3.43
C VAL A 158 -38.91 -8.21 -3.64
N GLN A 159 -38.29 -8.41 -4.81
CA GLN A 159 -37.65 -9.68 -5.20
C GLN A 159 -36.14 -9.67 -4.88
N VAL A 160 -35.48 -8.52 -5.01
CA VAL A 160 -34.04 -8.36 -4.79
C VAL A 160 -33.78 -7.07 -3.99
N LEU A 161 -32.79 -7.11 -3.11
CA LEU A 161 -32.18 -5.94 -2.50
C LEU A 161 -30.67 -5.98 -2.73
N ARG A 162 -30.07 -4.79 -2.87
CA ARG A 162 -28.63 -4.56 -2.75
C ARG A 162 -28.36 -3.23 -2.05
N ILE A 163 -27.25 -3.12 -1.34
CA ILE A 163 -26.68 -1.85 -0.87
C ILE A 163 -25.46 -1.52 -1.75
N THR A 164 -25.28 -0.24 -2.10
CA THR A 164 -24.09 0.20 -2.86
C THR A 164 -22.79 -0.07 -2.08
N PRO A 165 -21.63 -0.25 -2.75
CA PRO A 165 -20.39 -0.57 -2.05
C PRO A 165 -19.93 0.49 -1.04
N ASP A 166 -20.36 1.75 -1.21
CA ASP A 166 -20.13 2.86 -0.26
C ASP A 166 -21.09 2.87 0.95
N GLY A 167 -22.11 2.00 0.97
CA GLY A 167 -23.16 1.94 1.99
C GLY A 167 -24.29 2.96 1.83
N ARG A 168 -24.21 3.88 0.88
CA ARG A 168 -25.06 5.08 0.85
C ARG A 168 -26.49 4.81 0.36
N TRP A 169 -26.66 3.95 -0.64
CA TRP A 169 -27.92 3.76 -1.35
C TRP A 169 -28.40 2.31 -1.33
N ILE A 170 -29.73 2.13 -1.29
CA ILE A 170 -30.39 0.84 -1.44
C ILE A 170 -30.94 0.73 -2.86
N ALA A 171 -30.50 -0.26 -3.64
CA ALA A 171 -31.23 -0.71 -4.81
C ALA A 171 -32.24 -1.78 -4.41
N SER A 172 -33.47 -1.64 -4.90
CA SER A 172 -34.55 -2.61 -4.69
C SER A 172 -35.17 -2.99 -6.02
N GLY A 173 -35.16 -4.28 -6.34
CA GLY A 173 -35.73 -4.86 -7.55
C GLY A 173 -37.09 -5.51 -7.28
N TRP A 174 -38.08 -5.17 -8.09
CA TRP A 174 -39.48 -5.49 -7.84
C TRP A 174 -40.04 -6.50 -8.86
N GLU A 175 -41.14 -7.16 -8.50
CA GLU A 175 -41.79 -8.16 -9.35
C GLU A 175 -42.44 -7.58 -10.62
N ASP A 176 -42.78 -6.29 -10.62
CA ASP A 176 -43.26 -5.57 -11.81
C ASP A 176 -42.14 -5.11 -12.77
N GLY A 177 -40.88 -5.41 -12.44
CA GLY A 177 -39.71 -5.01 -13.21
C GLY A 177 -39.17 -3.62 -12.85
N SER A 178 -39.78 -2.89 -11.92
CA SER A 178 -39.18 -1.64 -11.46
C SER A 178 -37.93 -1.87 -10.60
N VAL A 179 -36.94 -0.98 -10.72
CA VAL A 179 -35.80 -0.89 -9.80
C VAL A 179 -35.80 0.48 -9.16
N LYS A 180 -35.80 0.54 -7.82
CA LYS A 180 -35.89 1.78 -7.04
C LYS A 180 -34.65 1.98 -6.20
N ILE A 181 -34.01 3.15 -6.35
CA ILE A 181 -32.83 3.58 -5.60
C ILE A 181 -33.25 4.52 -4.47
N TRP A 182 -32.91 4.19 -3.23
CA TRP A 182 -33.26 4.98 -2.03
C TRP A 182 -31.99 5.45 -1.32
N ASP A 183 -31.94 6.73 -0.93
CA ASP A 183 -30.81 7.27 -0.15
C ASP A 183 -30.99 6.96 1.34
N MET A 184 -30.05 6.22 1.93
CA MET A 184 -30.13 5.80 3.34
C MET A 184 -29.93 6.95 4.33
N THR A 185 -29.25 8.02 3.91
CA THR A 185 -28.99 9.20 4.76
C THR A 185 -30.14 10.19 4.71
N ALA A 186 -30.67 10.43 3.51
CA ALA A 186 -31.75 11.39 3.29
C ALA A 186 -33.17 10.77 3.40
N GLY A 187 -33.29 9.46 3.59
CA GLY A 187 -34.57 8.78 3.83
C GLY A 187 -35.57 8.88 2.67
N LYS A 188 -35.08 9.00 1.42
CA LYS A 188 -35.90 9.34 0.24
C LYS A 188 -35.59 8.48 -0.98
N LEU A 189 -36.59 8.35 -1.86
CA LEU A 189 -36.41 7.81 -3.21
C LEU A 189 -35.57 8.79 -4.05
N LEU A 190 -34.59 8.29 -4.80
CA LEU A 190 -33.77 9.07 -5.75
C LEU A 190 -34.23 8.88 -7.19
N LYS A 191 -34.24 7.62 -7.66
CA LYS A 191 -34.60 7.25 -9.04
C LYS A 191 -35.47 5.98 -9.01
N THR A 192 -36.37 5.87 -9.99
CA THR A 192 -37.02 4.61 -10.35
C THR A 192 -36.71 4.33 -11.82
N PHE A 193 -36.18 3.15 -12.09
CA PHE A 193 -35.98 2.58 -13.42
C PHE A 193 -37.17 1.66 -13.75
N THR A 194 -37.61 1.63 -15.00
CA THR A 194 -38.81 0.88 -15.47
C THR A 194 -38.62 0.27 -16.85
N ASP A 195 -37.37 -0.05 -17.21
CA ASP A 195 -36.93 -0.34 -18.58
C ASP A 195 -37.30 -1.76 -19.04
N SER A 196 -37.61 -2.66 -18.10
CA SER A 196 -38.30 -3.93 -18.36
C SER A 196 -39.57 -4.03 -17.51
N LYS A 197 -40.54 -4.82 -18.01
CA LYS A 197 -41.81 -5.14 -17.32
C LYS A 197 -41.83 -6.57 -16.78
N MET A 198 -40.67 -7.21 -16.72
CA MET A 198 -40.50 -8.58 -16.22
C MET A 198 -39.80 -8.54 -14.85
N PRO A 199 -40.08 -9.49 -13.94
CA PRO A 199 -39.48 -9.51 -12.61
C PRO A 199 -37.95 -9.41 -12.64
N VAL A 200 -37.40 -8.57 -11.76
CA VAL A 200 -35.96 -8.50 -11.49
C VAL A 200 -35.49 -9.83 -10.87
N THR A 201 -34.42 -10.42 -11.41
CA THR A 201 -33.89 -11.72 -10.94
C THR A 201 -32.64 -11.57 -10.06
N SER A 202 -31.80 -10.56 -10.33
CA SER A 202 -30.62 -10.22 -9.52
C SER A 202 -30.19 -8.78 -9.79
N ILE A 203 -29.52 -8.17 -8.82
CA ILE A 203 -28.85 -6.87 -8.90
C ILE A 203 -27.43 -7.07 -8.37
N THR A 204 -26.46 -6.37 -8.96
CA THR A 204 -25.09 -6.27 -8.44
C THR A 204 -24.50 -4.91 -8.81
N PHE A 205 -23.46 -4.48 -8.09
CA PHE A 205 -22.76 -3.21 -8.31
C PHE A 205 -21.30 -3.48 -8.67
N SER A 206 -20.70 -2.60 -9.47
CA SER A 206 -19.26 -2.66 -9.73
C SER A 206 -18.48 -2.43 -8.43
N PRO A 207 -17.40 -3.19 -8.16
CA PRO A 207 -16.56 -2.97 -6.99
C PRO A 207 -15.73 -1.67 -7.05
N PHE A 208 -15.60 -1.03 -8.22
CA PHE A 208 -14.69 0.12 -8.42
C PHE A 208 -15.34 1.36 -9.05
N GLU A 209 -16.56 1.24 -9.58
CA GLU A 209 -17.20 2.26 -10.41
C GLU A 209 -18.67 2.48 -10.01
N PHE A 210 -19.23 3.65 -10.33
CA PHE A 210 -20.64 4.00 -10.09
C PHE A 210 -21.58 3.29 -11.10
N LEU A 211 -21.48 1.97 -11.19
CA LEU A 211 -22.18 1.14 -12.16
C LEU A 211 -23.06 0.10 -11.46
N MET A 212 -24.34 0.06 -11.82
CA MET A 212 -25.29 -0.97 -11.40
C MET A 212 -25.63 -1.91 -12.55
N THR A 213 -25.61 -3.21 -12.29
CA THR A 213 -26.04 -4.23 -13.24
C THR A 213 -27.28 -4.95 -12.71
N VAL A 214 -28.34 -4.99 -13.53
CA VAL A 214 -29.64 -5.61 -13.19
C VAL A 214 -29.97 -6.69 -14.21
N SER A 215 -30.31 -7.88 -13.73
CA SER A 215 -30.81 -8.98 -14.59
C SER A 215 -32.31 -9.18 -14.45
N TYR A 216 -32.98 -9.50 -15.55
CA TYR A 216 -34.44 -9.60 -15.62
C TYR A 216 -34.91 -10.95 -16.19
N LYS A 217 -36.15 -11.33 -15.84
CA LYS A 217 -36.79 -12.59 -16.31
C LYS A 217 -37.15 -12.59 -17.81
N ASP A 218 -36.99 -11.47 -18.52
CA ASP A 218 -37.07 -11.45 -19.99
C ASP A 218 -35.90 -12.20 -20.67
N GLY A 219 -34.78 -12.36 -19.96
CA GLY A 219 -33.53 -12.90 -20.51
C GLY A 219 -32.48 -11.84 -20.80
N ARG A 220 -32.54 -10.62 -20.25
CA ARG A 220 -31.56 -9.55 -20.45
C ARG A 220 -30.86 -9.13 -19.15
N VAL A 221 -29.69 -8.52 -19.33
CA VAL A 221 -28.94 -7.81 -18.30
C VAL A 221 -28.74 -6.36 -18.75
N TRP A 222 -29.04 -5.41 -17.87
CA TRP A 222 -28.96 -3.97 -18.12
C TRP A 222 -27.89 -3.34 -17.24
N PHE A 223 -27.23 -2.32 -17.78
CA PHE A 223 -26.13 -1.58 -17.17
C PHE A 223 -26.56 -0.12 -17.03
N TYR A 224 -26.56 0.38 -15.78
CA TYR A 224 -26.99 1.72 -15.42
C TYR A 224 -25.83 2.46 -14.78
N ASP A 225 -25.52 3.65 -15.31
CA ASP A 225 -24.67 4.61 -14.61
C ASP A 225 -25.45 5.16 -13.40
N LEU A 226 -24.79 5.24 -12.25
CA LEU A 226 -25.33 5.75 -11.00
C LEU A 226 -24.93 7.22 -10.74
N GLU A 227 -24.03 7.80 -11.54
CA GLU A 227 -23.71 9.23 -11.51
C GLU A 227 -24.80 10.04 -12.25
N SER A 228 -25.10 9.70 -13.51
CA SER A 228 -26.22 10.28 -14.29
C SER A 228 -27.59 9.69 -13.93
N PHE A 229 -27.63 8.46 -13.40
CA PHE A 229 -28.81 7.61 -13.31
C PHE A 229 -29.41 7.20 -14.67
N ASP A 230 -28.63 7.09 -15.74
CA ASP A 230 -29.13 6.68 -17.07
C ASP A 230 -28.68 5.28 -17.49
N VAL A 231 -29.35 4.71 -18.51
CA VAL A 231 -28.98 3.41 -19.09
C VAL A 231 -27.77 3.58 -19.99
N MET A 232 -26.67 2.89 -19.69
CA MET A 232 -25.51 2.82 -20.56
C MET A 232 -25.71 1.79 -21.67
N ALA A 233 -26.14 0.58 -21.30
CA ALA A 233 -26.21 -0.56 -22.19
C ALA A 233 -27.20 -1.63 -21.70
N ALA A 234 -27.63 -2.50 -22.61
CA ALA A 234 -28.39 -3.71 -22.27
C ALA A 234 -27.99 -4.86 -23.20
N THR A 235 -27.82 -6.06 -22.64
CA THR A 235 -27.49 -7.24 -23.44
C THR A 235 -28.61 -7.55 -24.44
N PRO A 236 -28.28 -8.19 -25.58
CA PRO A 236 -29.21 -9.04 -26.31
C PRO A 236 -29.94 -10.02 -25.37
N ARG A 237 -31.05 -10.59 -25.85
CA ARG A 237 -31.76 -11.63 -25.11
C ARG A 237 -30.90 -12.90 -25.06
N LEU A 238 -30.49 -13.29 -23.86
CA LEU A 238 -29.65 -14.45 -23.59
C LEU A 238 -30.44 -15.76 -23.76
N GLY A 239 -29.72 -16.86 -23.97
CA GLY A 239 -30.29 -18.19 -24.27
C GLY A 239 -30.98 -18.91 -23.09
N GLY A 240 -31.14 -18.25 -21.95
CA GLY A 240 -31.81 -18.74 -20.74
C GLY A 240 -32.01 -17.58 -19.77
N VAL A 241 -32.77 -17.77 -18.69
CA VAL A 241 -33.00 -16.69 -17.72
C VAL A 241 -31.70 -16.44 -16.93
N PRO A 242 -31.18 -15.19 -16.86
CA PRO A 242 -30.11 -14.84 -15.94
C PRO A 242 -30.64 -14.89 -14.51
N ARG A 243 -29.96 -15.66 -13.66
CA ARG A 243 -30.43 -16.04 -12.32
C ARG A 243 -29.52 -15.52 -11.20
N ALA A 244 -28.24 -15.31 -11.49
CA ALA A 244 -27.30 -14.57 -10.66
C ALA A 244 -26.34 -13.78 -11.55
N VAL A 245 -25.92 -12.60 -11.09
CA VAL A 245 -24.88 -11.77 -11.73
C VAL A 245 -23.87 -11.32 -10.68
N GLU A 246 -22.59 -11.40 -11.01
CA GLU A 246 -21.49 -10.94 -10.16
C GLU A 246 -20.43 -10.26 -11.04
N PHE A 247 -19.86 -9.15 -10.59
CA PHE A 247 -18.69 -8.56 -11.27
C PHE A 247 -17.46 -9.44 -11.06
N HIS A 248 -16.57 -9.48 -12.06
CA HIS A 248 -15.24 -10.01 -11.86
C HIS A 248 -14.47 -9.19 -10.82
N SER A 249 -13.46 -9.77 -10.16
CA SER A 249 -12.66 -9.08 -9.14
C SER A 249 -11.86 -7.88 -9.67
N GLN A 250 -11.80 -7.68 -10.99
CA GLN A 250 -11.18 -6.54 -11.67
C GLN A 250 -12.23 -5.55 -12.27
N GLY A 251 -13.53 -5.76 -12.03
CA GLY A 251 -14.64 -4.82 -12.31
C GLY A 251 -15.03 -4.58 -13.78
N ARG A 252 -14.18 -4.91 -14.74
CA ARG A 252 -14.41 -4.66 -16.17
C ARG A 252 -15.45 -5.58 -16.81
N GLU A 253 -15.57 -6.81 -16.32
CA GLU A 253 -16.48 -7.82 -16.85
C GLU A 253 -17.52 -8.25 -15.80
N VAL A 254 -18.74 -8.50 -16.25
CA VAL A 254 -19.79 -9.16 -15.46
C VAL A 254 -19.94 -10.62 -15.86
N LEU A 255 -20.00 -11.48 -14.85
CA LEU A 255 -20.28 -12.90 -14.94
C LEU A 255 -21.80 -13.11 -14.81
N VAL A 256 -22.42 -13.59 -15.89
CA VAL A 256 -23.87 -13.79 -15.97
C VAL A 256 -24.19 -15.28 -15.94
N ALA A 257 -24.66 -15.78 -14.80
CA ALA A 257 -25.08 -17.17 -14.66
C ALA A 257 -26.55 -17.34 -15.08
N CYS A 258 -26.75 -18.01 -16.21
CA CYS A 258 -28.03 -18.39 -16.76
C CYS A 258 -28.38 -19.84 -16.38
N GLU A 259 -29.63 -20.24 -16.65
CA GLU A 259 -30.13 -21.59 -16.33
C GLU A 259 -29.24 -22.72 -16.86
N ASN A 260 -28.76 -22.66 -18.11
CA ASN A 260 -27.93 -23.71 -18.74
C ASN A 260 -26.54 -23.21 -19.22
N SER A 261 -26.06 -22.05 -18.75
CA SER A 261 -24.79 -21.47 -19.19
C SER A 261 -24.26 -20.40 -18.24
N ILE A 262 -22.99 -20.04 -18.40
CA ILE A 262 -22.41 -18.82 -17.83
C ILE A 262 -21.73 -18.02 -18.93
N GLN A 263 -21.87 -16.70 -18.88
CA GLN A 263 -21.34 -15.78 -19.88
C GLN A 263 -20.50 -14.68 -19.23
N VAL A 264 -19.49 -14.21 -19.97
CA VAL A 264 -18.60 -13.12 -19.56
C VAL A 264 -18.88 -11.92 -20.47
N TRP A 265 -19.42 -10.84 -19.89
CA TRP A 265 -19.79 -9.62 -20.60
C TRP A 265 -18.93 -8.44 -20.15
N GLY A 266 -18.12 -7.89 -21.05
CA GLY A 266 -17.67 -6.50 -20.94
C GLY A 266 -18.84 -5.56 -21.20
N TRP A 267 -18.89 -4.42 -20.51
CA TRP A 267 -20.03 -3.49 -20.54
C TRP A 267 -19.73 -2.19 -21.29
N ASP A 268 -18.48 -1.72 -21.30
CA ASP A 268 -17.97 -0.70 -22.23
C ASP A 268 -16.66 -1.15 -22.92
N PRO A 269 -16.67 -1.35 -24.25
CA PRO A 269 -17.86 -1.53 -25.09
C PRO A 269 -18.61 -2.82 -24.71
N LEU A 270 -19.94 -2.84 -24.89
CA LEU A 270 -20.78 -4.01 -24.60
C LEU A 270 -20.42 -5.21 -25.50
N ILE A 271 -19.67 -6.18 -24.95
CA ILE A 271 -19.14 -7.34 -25.67
C ILE A 271 -19.28 -8.61 -24.84
N CYS A 272 -19.84 -9.67 -25.43
CA CYS A 272 -19.76 -11.02 -24.87
C CYS A 272 -18.39 -11.62 -25.23
N HIS A 273 -17.51 -11.78 -24.26
CA HIS A 273 -16.19 -12.36 -24.45
C HIS A 273 -16.25 -13.89 -24.55
N ASP A 274 -17.06 -14.52 -23.70
CA ASP A 274 -17.22 -15.98 -23.65
C ASP A 274 -18.63 -16.40 -23.21
N SER A 275 -19.07 -17.59 -23.62
CA SER A 275 -20.37 -18.15 -23.29
C SER A 275 -20.29 -19.67 -23.17
N ILE A 276 -20.08 -20.15 -21.95
CA ILE A 276 -19.81 -21.55 -21.65
C ILE A 276 -21.11 -22.27 -21.30
N PRO A 277 -21.50 -23.34 -22.01
CA PRO A 277 -22.66 -24.16 -21.65
C PRO A 277 -22.38 -24.94 -20.35
N MET A 278 -23.34 -24.94 -19.44
CA MET A 278 -23.24 -25.57 -18.11
C MET A 278 -24.45 -26.47 -17.88
N ASN A 279 -24.22 -27.76 -17.65
CA ASN A 279 -25.27 -28.74 -17.36
C ASN A 279 -25.71 -28.71 -15.88
N TRP A 280 -25.77 -27.51 -15.29
CA TRP A 280 -26.23 -27.31 -13.92
C TRP A 280 -27.76 -27.12 -13.91
N PRO A 281 -28.52 -27.61 -12.90
CA PRO A 281 -29.99 -27.65 -13.02
C PRO A 281 -30.68 -26.30 -12.80
N ARG A 282 -30.35 -25.59 -11.73
CA ARG A 282 -30.98 -24.31 -11.36
C ARG A 282 -30.06 -23.51 -10.45
N ILE A 283 -29.32 -22.56 -11.01
CA ILE A 283 -28.42 -21.70 -10.23
C ILE A 283 -29.21 -20.79 -9.27
N ALA A 284 -28.73 -20.73 -8.03
CA ALA A 284 -29.32 -19.98 -6.93
C ALA A 284 -28.40 -18.87 -6.42
N ASP A 285 -27.08 -19.12 -6.41
CA ASP A 285 -26.07 -18.09 -6.16
C ASP A 285 -24.76 -18.40 -6.90
N ILE A 286 -23.95 -17.36 -7.15
CA ILE A 286 -22.56 -17.49 -7.59
C ILE A 286 -21.67 -16.62 -6.69
N LYS A 287 -20.43 -17.06 -6.47
CA LYS A 287 -19.44 -16.28 -5.70
C LYS A 287 -18.01 -16.50 -6.18
N MET A 288 -17.28 -15.42 -6.35
CA MET A 288 -15.83 -15.42 -6.54
C MET A 288 -15.10 -15.81 -5.23
N LEU A 289 -14.24 -16.82 -5.29
CA LEU A 289 -13.35 -17.24 -4.18
C LEU A 289 -12.02 -16.48 -4.19
N GLU A 290 -11.47 -16.36 -5.39
CA GLU A 290 -10.12 -15.90 -5.75
C GLU A 290 -10.23 -15.37 -7.19
N GLU A 291 -9.34 -14.49 -7.65
CA GLU A 291 -9.42 -13.83 -8.98
C GLU A 291 -9.69 -14.76 -10.17
N LYS A 292 -9.30 -16.03 -10.06
CA LYS A 292 -9.35 -17.05 -11.12
C LYS A 292 -10.35 -18.18 -10.85
N LYS A 293 -11.11 -18.12 -9.75
CA LYS A 293 -12.04 -19.19 -9.30
C LYS A 293 -13.42 -18.64 -8.95
N LEU A 294 -14.42 -19.05 -9.72
CA LEU A 294 -15.83 -18.90 -9.40
C LEU A 294 -16.39 -20.18 -8.78
N VAL A 295 -17.38 -20.05 -7.92
CA VAL A 295 -18.27 -21.15 -7.50
C VAL A 295 -19.69 -20.79 -7.85
N GLY A 296 -20.42 -21.72 -8.46
CA GLY A 296 -21.87 -21.69 -8.54
C GLY A 296 -22.49 -22.67 -7.56
N ALA A 297 -23.64 -22.32 -6.98
CA ALA A 297 -24.47 -23.23 -6.20
C ALA A 297 -25.87 -23.36 -6.83
N THR A 298 -26.30 -24.60 -7.05
CA THR A 298 -27.63 -24.93 -7.57
C THR A 298 -28.51 -25.57 -6.51
N LEU A 299 -29.81 -25.27 -6.56
CA LEU A 299 -30.84 -25.89 -5.73
C LEU A 299 -31.73 -26.78 -6.58
N ASP A 300 -31.84 -28.06 -6.22
CA ASP A 300 -32.76 -29.01 -6.84
C ASP A 300 -33.49 -29.80 -5.74
N GLN A 301 -34.76 -29.50 -5.52
CA GLN A 301 -35.56 -30.02 -4.41
C GLN A 301 -34.82 -29.86 -3.05
N ASN A 302 -34.52 -30.96 -2.36
CA ASN A 302 -33.80 -31.01 -1.09
C ASN A 302 -32.27 -31.13 -1.24
N MET A 303 -31.75 -30.96 -2.46
CA MET A 303 -30.34 -31.10 -2.85
C MET A 303 -29.67 -29.74 -3.06
N VAL A 304 -28.37 -29.67 -2.77
CA VAL A 304 -27.51 -28.53 -3.13
C VAL A 304 -26.34 -29.04 -3.95
N GLY A 305 -26.19 -28.55 -5.18
CA GLY A 305 -25.05 -28.88 -6.06
C GLY A 305 -24.04 -27.74 -6.09
N ILE A 306 -22.76 -28.03 -5.90
CA ILE A 306 -21.66 -27.06 -5.97
C ILE A 306 -20.89 -27.25 -7.28
N TRP A 307 -20.54 -26.12 -7.92
CA TRP A 307 -19.94 -26.07 -9.25
C TRP A 307 -18.73 -25.14 -9.25
N GLY A 308 -17.53 -25.71 -9.08
CA GLY A 308 -16.28 -24.96 -9.23
C GLY A 308 -15.97 -24.69 -10.70
N LEU A 309 -15.58 -23.46 -11.03
CA LEU A 309 -15.26 -23.06 -12.39
C LEU A 309 -14.06 -22.10 -12.43
N LYS A 310 -13.13 -22.34 -13.36
CA LYS A 310 -11.90 -21.54 -13.48
C LYS A 310 -12.07 -20.47 -14.54
N ILE A 311 -11.90 -19.20 -14.14
CA ILE A 311 -12.09 -18.03 -15.01
C ILE A 311 -10.89 -17.81 -15.94
N ASP A 312 -9.69 -18.25 -15.55
CA ASP A 312 -8.47 -18.25 -16.39
C ASP A 312 -8.58 -19.11 -17.67
N ARG A 313 -9.73 -19.78 -17.86
CA ARG A 313 -10.11 -20.56 -19.05
C ARG A 313 -11.31 -19.98 -19.80
N MET A 314 -11.65 -18.71 -19.56
CA MET A 314 -12.64 -17.93 -20.31
C MET A 314 -11.96 -16.74 -20.99
N ASN A 315 -12.44 -16.27 -22.14
CA ASN A 315 -12.08 -14.94 -22.61
C ASN A 315 -12.62 -13.87 -21.63
N PRO A 316 -11.93 -12.73 -21.44
CA PRO A 316 -10.64 -12.35 -22.03
C PRO A 316 -9.42 -12.97 -21.32
N TYR A 317 -9.62 -13.69 -20.22
CA TYR A 317 -8.56 -14.20 -19.33
C TYR A 317 -7.76 -15.42 -19.84
N LYS A 318 -8.23 -16.09 -20.91
CA LYS A 318 -7.53 -17.20 -21.57
C LYS A 318 -6.13 -16.75 -22.01
N PRO A 319 -5.05 -17.46 -21.62
CA PRO A 319 -3.76 -17.29 -22.26
C PRO A 319 -3.88 -17.57 -23.77
N LEU A 320 -3.26 -16.73 -24.59
CA LEU A 320 -3.19 -16.97 -26.04
C LEU A 320 -2.51 -18.32 -26.31
N PRO A 321 -3.05 -19.16 -27.22
CA PRO A 321 -2.38 -20.38 -27.63
C PRO A 321 -1.04 -20.04 -28.29
N PRO A 322 0.02 -20.86 -28.10
CA PRO A 322 1.29 -20.64 -28.79
C PRO A 322 1.08 -20.68 -30.31
N PRO A 323 1.83 -19.89 -31.10
CA PRO A 323 1.69 -19.87 -32.55
C PRO A 323 1.95 -21.27 -33.12
N ALA A 324 1.05 -21.72 -34.00
CA ALA A 324 1.13 -23.05 -34.58
C ALA A 324 2.49 -23.24 -35.29
N ALA A 325 3.22 -24.29 -34.89
CA ALA A 325 4.51 -24.60 -35.47
C ALA A 325 4.37 -24.85 -36.98
N LYS A 326 5.17 -24.15 -37.79
CA LYS A 326 5.27 -24.46 -39.22
C LYS A 326 5.81 -25.90 -39.37
N PRO A 327 5.22 -26.75 -40.23
CA PRO A 327 5.69 -28.11 -40.38
C PRO A 327 7.14 -28.13 -40.89
N THR A 328 8.03 -28.69 -40.09
CA THR A 328 9.45 -28.81 -40.44
C THR A 328 9.66 -29.92 -41.46
N LEU A 329 10.29 -29.58 -42.59
CA LEU A 329 10.72 -30.54 -43.62
C LEU A 329 11.89 -31.41 -43.11
N LYS A 330 11.57 -32.38 -42.25
CA LYS A 330 12.34 -33.57 -41.87
C LYS A 330 11.53 -34.36 -40.83
N ASP A 331 10.67 -35.25 -41.33
CA ASP A 331 10.27 -36.51 -40.69
C ASP A 331 9.43 -37.29 -41.73
N SER A 332 10.15 -37.79 -42.72
CA SER A 332 9.67 -38.68 -43.77
C SER A 332 10.69 -39.80 -43.92
N TYR A 333 10.22 -41.03 -44.17
CA TYR A 333 10.92 -42.31 -44.07
C TYR A 333 10.84 -42.94 -42.67
N LEU A 334 10.20 -44.13 -42.64
CA LEU A 334 9.67 -44.81 -41.45
C LEU A 334 8.50 -44.01 -40.81
N GLU A 335 7.28 -44.52 -40.65
CA GLU A 335 6.79 -45.89 -40.85
C GLU A 335 5.78 -45.96 -42.01
N ASN A 336 5.89 -47.01 -42.81
CA ASN A 336 4.91 -47.43 -43.80
C ASN A 336 4.78 -48.94 -43.64
N LEU A 337 3.58 -49.50 -43.80
CA LEU A 337 3.18 -50.84 -43.36
C LEU A 337 3.00 -50.95 -41.83
N ASP A 338 1.76 -50.70 -41.38
CA ASP A 338 1.01 -51.87 -40.95
C ASP A 338 -0.49 -51.81 -41.32
N HIS A 339 -1.04 -52.99 -41.62
CA HIS A 339 -2.46 -53.32 -41.83
C HIS A 339 -3.40 -52.37 -42.60
N GLN A 340 -3.40 -52.55 -43.93
CA GLN A 340 -4.69 -52.79 -44.62
C GLN A 340 -5.40 -54.01 -44.00
N LYS A 341 -6.70 -53.88 -43.66
CA LYS A 341 -7.81 -54.86 -43.84
C LYS A 341 -9.00 -54.61 -42.90
N ALA A 342 -10.03 -53.91 -43.39
CA ALA A 342 -11.43 -54.06 -42.97
C ALA A 342 -12.32 -53.43 -44.06
N ASP A 343 -13.30 -54.18 -44.58
CA ASP A 343 -14.03 -53.83 -45.81
C ASP A 343 -15.46 -53.31 -45.58
N ASN A 344 -15.77 -52.20 -46.26
CA ASN A 344 -17.01 -51.89 -47.01
C ASN A 344 -18.40 -51.76 -46.36
N ASN A 345 -19.23 -51.04 -47.14
CA ASN A 345 -20.69 -50.84 -47.10
C ASN A 345 -21.25 -49.87 -46.04
N HIS A 346 -22.13 -48.91 -46.37
CA HIS A 346 -22.79 -48.61 -47.67
C HIS A 346 -22.98 -47.09 -47.91
N GLN A 347 -22.97 -46.70 -49.20
CA GLN A 347 -23.85 -45.77 -49.95
C GLN A 347 -24.58 -44.61 -49.21
N MET A 348 -24.84 -43.41 -49.79
CA MET A 348 -24.52 -42.68 -51.05
C MET A 348 -24.96 -41.19 -50.79
N GLN A 349 -25.16 -40.19 -51.69
CA GLN A 349 -25.23 -40.02 -53.16
C GLN A 349 -25.05 -38.51 -53.53
N HIS A 350 -24.85 -38.18 -54.82
CA HIS A 350 -24.95 -36.83 -55.45
C HIS A 350 -23.93 -35.73 -54.98
N GLN A 351 -23.08 -35.18 -55.87
CA GLN A 351 -23.32 -34.18 -56.95
C GLN A 351 -23.48 -32.72 -56.43
N SER A 352 -22.93 -31.67 -57.07
CA SER A 352 -22.11 -31.61 -58.32
C SER A 352 -21.48 -30.22 -58.58
N PHE A 353 -20.26 -30.22 -59.16
CA PHE A 353 -19.72 -29.27 -60.17
C PHE A 353 -19.38 -27.82 -59.71
N ILE A 354 -18.13 -27.34 -59.89
CA ILE A 354 -17.52 -26.69 -61.10
C ILE A 354 -18.12 -25.27 -61.32
N LEU A 355 -17.35 -24.17 -61.44
CA LEU A 355 -16.21 -23.92 -62.38
C LEU A 355 -15.19 -22.88 -61.83
N GLU A 356 -14.03 -22.77 -62.50
CA GLU A 356 -12.95 -21.80 -62.28
C GLU A 356 -13.26 -20.40 -62.89
N ALA A 357 -12.55 -19.34 -62.44
CA ALA A 357 -11.83 -18.36 -63.30
C ALA A 357 -11.33 -17.09 -62.57
N GLN A 358 -10.16 -16.59 -62.98
CA GLN A 358 -9.68 -15.19 -62.88
C GLN A 358 -10.03 -14.46 -64.22
N PRO A 359 -9.78 -13.14 -64.49
CA PRO A 359 -8.83 -12.23 -63.83
C PRO A 359 -9.20 -10.71 -63.75
N ASN A 360 -8.18 -9.93 -63.37
CA ASN A 360 -7.93 -8.48 -63.35
C ASN A 360 -8.51 -7.55 -64.46
N ILE A 361 -8.38 -6.22 -64.19
CA ILE A 361 -8.16 -5.07 -65.12
C ILE A 361 -9.34 -4.08 -65.43
N SER A 362 -9.49 -3.09 -64.54
CA SER A 362 -9.38 -1.63 -64.84
C SER A 362 -10.55 -0.76 -65.38
N THR A 363 -10.30 0.56 -65.33
CA THR A 363 -11.11 1.73 -65.81
C THR A 363 -12.30 2.11 -64.90
N SER A 364 -12.75 3.38 -64.82
CA SER A 364 -12.49 4.56 -65.68
C SER A 364 -12.48 5.92 -64.93
N ARG A 365 -12.00 6.97 -65.63
CA ARG A 365 -12.15 8.43 -65.39
C ARG A 365 -13.35 8.95 -66.23
N PRO A 366 -13.68 10.25 -66.39
CA PRO A 366 -13.12 11.50 -65.83
C PRO A 366 -14.21 12.30 -65.02
N GLU A 367 -14.53 13.61 -65.04
CA GLU A 367 -14.26 14.85 -65.81
C GLU A 367 -14.38 16.15 -64.92
N THR A 368 -14.06 17.32 -65.51
CA THR A 368 -14.61 18.70 -65.33
C THR A 368 -15.28 19.14 -64.00
N SER A 369 -15.01 20.27 -63.32
CA SER A 369 -14.49 21.64 -63.59
C SER A 369 -15.56 22.72 -63.33
N ASN A 370 -15.22 23.75 -62.53
CA ASN A 370 -15.45 25.14 -62.92
C ASN A 370 -14.65 26.13 -62.05
N LYS A 371 -14.62 27.40 -62.49
CA LYS A 371 -13.91 28.52 -61.84
C LYS A 371 -14.91 29.57 -61.33
N ASP A 372 -14.46 30.41 -60.40
CA ASP A 372 -14.41 31.89 -60.48
C ASP A 372 -14.26 32.45 -59.04
N ALA A 373 -13.31 33.33 -58.66
CA ALA A 373 -12.64 34.50 -59.24
C ALA A 373 -13.29 35.86 -58.88
N ALA A 374 -12.74 36.54 -57.86
CA ALA A 374 -12.66 38.01 -57.78
C ALA A 374 -11.80 38.48 -56.57
N ASN A 375 -11.12 39.62 -56.72
CA ASN A 375 -10.48 40.37 -55.62
C ASN A 375 -11.42 41.47 -55.11
N ALA A 376 -11.24 41.94 -53.87
CA ALA A 376 -11.34 43.38 -53.55
C ALA A 376 -10.65 43.77 -52.22
N GLU A 377 -9.97 44.91 -52.25
CA GLU A 377 -9.28 45.56 -51.13
C GLU A 377 -10.21 46.30 -50.12
N ARG A 378 -9.58 46.82 -49.06
CA ARG A 378 -9.93 48.04 -48.26
C ARG A 378 -10.93 47.95 -47.08
N SER A 379 -10.35 48.22 -45.91
CA SER A 379 -10.95 48.90 -44.74
C SER A 379 -11.37 50.36 -45.09
N PRO A 380 -12.13 51.12 -44.26
CA PRO A 380 -11.66 51.52 -42.91
C PRO A 380 -12.74 51.85 -41.84
N SER A 381 -12.26 52.25 -40.64
CA SER A 381 -12.88 53.22 -39.68
C SER A 381 -14.15 52.79 -38.92
N GLN A 382 -14.46 53.23 -37.69
CA GLN A 382 -13.78 54.00 -36.60
C GLN A 382 -14.70 53.88 -35.34
N GLN A 383 -14.41 54.27 -34.08
CA GLN A 383 -13.29 54.89 -33.33
C GLN A 383 -13.40 54.37 -31.84
N SER A 384 -12.80 54.87 -30.73
CA SER A 384 -11.87 55.98 -30.40
C SER A 384 -11.17 55.74 -29.04
N GLN A 385 -9.84 55.93 -29.00
CA GLN A 385 -9.04 56.70 -28.02
C GLN A 385 -9.11 56.35 -26.50
N HIS A 386 -8.04 56.41 -25.70
CA HIS A 386 -6.91 57.37 -25.72
C HIS A 386 -5.47 56.76 -25.68
N ARG A 387 -4.49 57.66 -25.81
CA ARG A 387 -3.01 57.54 -25.90
C ARG A 387 -2.39 58.34 -24.72
N ALA A 388 -1.10 58.36 -24.35
CA ALA A 388 0.19 57.82 -24.85
C ALA A 388 1.13 57.58 -23.61
N THR A 389 2.48 57.51 -23.56
CA THR A 389 3.59 57.87 -24.49
C THR A 389 4.91 57.13 -24.11
N HIS A 390 5.88 57.12 -25.03
CA HIS A 390 7.32 56.79 -24.84
C HIS A 390 8.16 58.08 -24.56
N PRO A 391 9.46 58.09 -24.14
CA PRO A 391 10.57 57.31 -24.72
C PRO A 391 11.73 56.90 -23.76
N SER A 392 12.90 56.58 -24.35
CA SER A 392 14.08 55.93 -23.76
C SER A 392 15.25 56.87 -23.39
N LYS A 393 16.17 56.41 -22.53
CA LYS A 393 17.66 56.52 -22.68
C LYS A 393 18.48 55.83 -21.56
N GLN A 394 19.73 55.51 -21.90
CA GLN A 394 20.88 55.04 -21.10
C GLN A 394 21.75 56.26 -20.62
N PRO A 395 22.95 56.11 -19.99
CA PRO A 395 23.49 55.12 -19.01
C PRO A 395 24.31 55.73 -17.81
N LEU A 396 24.69 54.90 -16.81
CA LEU A 396 25.93 55.00 -15.97
C LEU A 396 26.08 56.26 -15.05
N PRO A 397 27.12 56.45 -14.18
CA PRO A 397 28.37 55.70 -13.88
C PRO A 397 28.36 54.87 -12.57
N TYR A 398 29.28 53.93 -12.24
CA TYR A 398 30.75 53.74 -12.42
C TYR A 398 31.65 54.41 -11.35
N SER A 399 32.78 53.74 -10.99
CA SER A 399 33.89 54.15 -10.06
C SER A 399 33.77 53.65 -8.61
N GLN A 400 34.79 53.10 -7.91
CA GLN A 400 36.15 52.58 -8.21
C GLN A 400 36.50 51.53 -7.08
N ALA A 401 37.19 50.41 -7.32
CA ALA A 401 38.66 50.21 -7.39
C ALA A 401 39.42 50.76 -6.12
N HIS A 402 40.42 50.15 -5.46
CA HIS A 402 41.27 48.96 -5.67
C HIS A 402 42.25 48.87 -4.42
N PRO A 403 43.32 48.02 -4.31
CA PRO A 403 43.32 46.98 -3.25
C PRO A 403 44.35 47.06 -2.08
N PRO A 404 45.44 46.26 -1.95
CA PRO A 404 45.62 45.45 -0.73
C PRO A 404 46.93 45.66 0.07
N GLN A 405 46.91 45.26 1.35
CA GLN A 405 48.05 45.00 2.26
C GLN A 405 47.50 44.39 3.58
N THR A 406 48.19 43.57 4.39
CA THR A 406 49.59 43.07 4.36
C THR A 406 49.61 41.61 4.87
N ALA A 407 50.72 40.88 4.72
CA ALA A 407 50.82 39.45 5.03
C ALA A 407 51.76 39.11 6.23
N SER A 408 51.60 37.87 6.72
CA SER A 408 52.62 37.02 7.37
C SER A 408 53.13 37.32 8.79
N SER A 409 52.97 36.31 9.66
CA SER A 409 54.05 35.82 10.53
C SER A 409 53.90 34.29 10.71
N HIS A 410 54.99 33.54 10.80
CA HIS A 410 55.03 32.08 10.59
C HIS A 410 56.10 31.41 11.50
N ILE A 411 56.12 30.06 11.59
CA ILE A 411 57.16 29.20 12.24
C ILE A 411 57.08 29.16 13.80
N PRO A 412 57.47 28.08 14.53
CA PRO A 412 57.81 26.67 14.17
C PRO A 412 56.74 25.64 14.65
N GLN A 413 56.52 24.47 14.01
CA GLN A 413 57.28 23.18 14.09
C GLN A 413 57.45 22.61 15.52
N GLN A 414 57.18 21.32 15.81
CA GLN A 414 57.84 20.14 15.23
C GLN A 414 57.07 18.79 15.39
N ASN A 415 57.22 17.89 14.40
CA ASN A 415 57.54 16.44 14.45
C ASN A 415 56.69 15.43 15.29
N GLN A 416 56.49 14.16 14.90
CA GLN A 416 56.89 13.40 13.69
C GLN A 416 56.02 12.11 13.52
N PHE A 417 55.84 11.65 12.27
CA PHE A 417 55.96 10.27 11.71
C PHE A 417 55.85 9.00 12.63
N SER A 418 55.44 7.79 12.18
CA SER A 418 55.53 7.16 10.84
C SER A 418 54.49 6.02 10.59
N ALA A 419 54.66 5.30 9.47
CA ALA A 419 53.73 4.32 8.87
C ALA A 419 53.71 2.88 9.49
N LYS A 420 52.84 2.03 8.91
CA LYS A 420 52.64 0.59 9.19
C LYS A 420 53.92 -0.26 9.01
N PRO A 421 53.98 -1.46 9.62
CA PRO A 421 53.87 -2.67 8.77
C PRO A 421 52.99 -3.79 9.38
N SER A 422 52.82 -4.90 8.64
CA SER A 422 52.01 -6.08 9.00
C SER A 422 52.86 -7.33 9.22
N ALA A 423 52.54 -8.14 10.24
CA ALA A 423 53.00 -9.53 10.41
C ALA A 423 51.96 -10.36 11.20
N PHE A 424 52.11 -11.69 11.20
CA PHE A 424 51.17 -12.65 11.79
C PHE A 424 51.89 -13.57 12.81
N ILE A 425 51.13 -14.41 13.52
CA ILE A 425 51.57 -15.37 14.58
C ILE A 425 51.90 -14.66 15.93
N GLY A 426 51.39 -15.06 17.10
CA GLY A 426 50.31 -16.02 17.40
C GLY A 426 50.51 -16.76 18.73
N ALA A 427 49.56 -16.67 19.67
CA ALA A 427 49.45 -17.56 20.83
C ALA A 427 48.04 -17.49 21.50
N SER A 428 47.66 -18.62 22.09
CA SER A 428 46.40 -18.95 22.79
C SER A 428 45.84 -18.00 23.86
N GLY A 429 44.51 -17.85 23.87
CA GLY A 429 43.69 -17.93 25.09
C GLY A 429 43.38 -16.63 25.85
N GLY A 430 42.11 -16.20 25.80
CA GLY A 430 41.57 -15.14 26.66
C GLY A 430 40.18 -14.71 26.21
N SER A 431 39.16 -14.86 27.07
CA SER A 431 37.80 -14.43 26.79
C SER A 431 37.56 -12.97 27.16
N VAL A 432 36.86 -12.24 26.28
CA VAL A 432 36.28 -10.93 26.58
C VAL A 432 34.80 -10.99 26.18
N PRO A 433 33.83 -10.71 27.07
CA PRO A 433 32.43 -10.68 26.70
C PRO A 433 32.14 -9.60 25.66
N LEU A 434 31.23 -9.87 24.73
CA LEU A 434 30.61 -8.83 23.90
C LEU A 434 29.86 -7.88 24.84
N ASN A 435 30.37 -6.65 24.97
CA ASN A 435 29.87 -5.66 25.93
C ASN A 435 28.60 -4.97 25.41
N LEU A 436 27.54 -5.76 25.24
CA LEU A 436 26.21 -5.34 24.82
C LEU A 436 25.33 -5.06 26.04
N ASP A 437 24.79 -3.84 26.09
CA ASP A 437 23.91 -3.38 27.16
C ASP A 437 22.48 -3.90 26.95
N ILE A 438 22.25 -5.15 27.39
CA ILE A 438 20.99 -5.88 27.26
C ILE A 438 19.81 -5.13 27.92
N SER A 439 20.07 -4.22 28.87
CA SER A 439 19.02 -3.41 29.52
C SER A 439 18.20 -2.56 28.54
N LYS A 440 18.75 -2.26 27.35
CA LYS A 440 18.09 -1.51 26.27
C LYS A 440 17.18 -2.35 25.37
N PHE A 441 17.21 -3.68 25.52
CA PHE A 441 16.52 -4.62 24.62
C PHE A 441 15.45 -5.48 25.30
N ALA A 442 15.20 -5.29 26.60
CA ALA A 442 14.08 -5.91 27.30
C ALA A 442 12.75 -5.19 26.95
N PRO A 443 11.81 -5.80 26.21
CA PRO A 443 10.51 -5.18 25.95
C PRO A 443 9.70 -5.07 27.25
N GLN A 444 9.00 -3.95 27.47
CA GLN A 444 8.09 -3.77 28.61
C GLN A 444 6.76 -4.54 28.43
N LEU A 445 6.86 -5.85 28.25
CA LEU A 445 5.77 -6.77 28.55
C LEU A 445 5.46 -6.67 30.06
N LYS A 446 4.25 -6.22 30.41
CA LYS A 446 3.73 -6.29 31.78
C LYS A 446 3.46 -7.76 32.18
N ARG A 447 4.52 -8.54 32.38
CA ARG A 447 4.45 -9.79 33.15
C ARG A 447 4.28 -9.41 34.62
N THR A 448 3.07 -9.55 35.13
CA THR A 448 2.79 -9.52 36.57
C THR A 448 3.34 -10.78 37.23
N SER A 449 4.64 -10.77 37.55
CA SER A 449 5.22 -11.76 38.45
C SER A 449 4.51 -11.68 39.82
N PRO A 450 4.06 -12.80 40.40
CA PRO A 450 3.57 -12.79 41.77
C PRO A 450 4.71 -12.36 42.71
N SER A 451 4.51 -11.31 43.49
CA SER A 451 5.46 -10.94 44.54
C SER A 451 5.45 -12.01 45.64
N LEU A 452 6.62 -12.53 46.02
CA LEU A 452 6.79 -13.46 47.15
C LEU A 452 6.72 -12.73 48.51
N ARG A 453 5.64 -11.99 48.70
CA ARG A 453 5.15 -11.42 49.96
C ARG A 453 3.62 -11.51 49.95
N ASP A 454 3.05 -11.55 51.15
CA ASP A 454 1.60 -11.63 51.44
C ASP A 454 0.93 -12.99 51.19
N VAL A 455 1.30 -13.97 52.04
CA VAL A 455 0.45 -15.11 52.38
C VAL A 455 0.01 -14.99 53.86
N PRO A 456 -1.28 -14.76 54.16
CA PRO A 456 -1.79 -14.77 55.53
C PRO A 456 -1.70 -16.16 56.19
N SER A 457 -1.48 -16.18 57.50
CA SER A 457 -1.05 -17.37 58.23
C SER A 457 -2.16 -18.27 58.78
N SER A 458 -1.94 -19.59 58.80
CA SER A 458 -2.43 -20.47 59.87
C SER A 458 -1.50 -21.67 60.10
N SER A 459 -1.15 -21.90 61.38
CA SER A 459 -0.78 -23.16 62.06
C SER A 459 -0.54 -24.46 61.26
N SER A 460 0.44 -25.31 61.58
CA SER A 460 1.49 -25.24 62.63
C SER A 460 2.38 -26.50 62.59
N ILE A 461 3.69 -26.38 62.84
CA ILE A 461 4.54 -27.38 63.51
C ILE A 461 5.86 -26.70 63.94
N SER A 462 6.37 -27.02 65.13
CA SER A 462 7.66 -26.59 65.68
C SER A 462 8.82 -27.42 65.09
N SER A 463 10.09 -27.01 65.10
CA SER A 463 10.84 -26.39 66.20
C SER A 463 12.19 -25.78 65.76
N ALA A 464 12.85 -25.04 66.67
CA ALA A 464 14.29 -24.70 66.73
C ALA A 464 15.03 -24.46 65.37
N SER A 465 15.30 -23.23 64.91
CA SER A 465 15.83 -22.07 65.65
C SER A 465 17.14 -22.35 66.41
N ASN A 466 18.27 -22.23 65.73
CA ASN A 466 19.53 -21.71 66.29
C ASN A 466 20.53 -21.38 65.18
N ALA A 467 20.50 -20.15 64.69
CA ALA A 467 21.54 -19.62 63.82
C ALA A 467 22.74 -19.21 64.67
N VAL A 468 23.76 -20.06 64.75
CA VAL A 468 25.05 -19.69 65.35
C VAL A 468 25.80 -18.82 64.35
N ALA A 469 26.08 -17.57 64.73
CA ALA A 469 26.91 -16.68 63.94
C ALA A 469 28.35 -17.21 63.91
N LEU A 470 28.85 -17.58 62.73
CA LEU A 470 30.26 -17.89 62.52
C LEU A 470 31.00 -16.61 62.13
N HIS A 471 31.95 -16.23 62.98
CA HIS A 471 32.94 -15.21 62.68
C HIS A 471 33.79 -15.60 61.45
N ASP A 472 34.31 -14.59 60.78
CA ASP A 472 35.41 -14.76 59.82
C ASP A 472 36.65 -15.29 60.56
N THR A 473 36.91 -16.59 60.41
CA THR A 473 38.15 -17.25 60.80
C THR A 473 38.80 -17.83 59.55
N GLY A 474 40.04 -17.41 59.27
CA GLY A 474 40.78 -17.82 58.08
C GLY A 474 40.92 -19.35 57.90
N PRO A 475 41.29 -19.80 56.69
CA PRO A 475 41.12 -21.19 56.26
C PRO A 475 41.88 -22.18 57.14
N VAL A 476 41.13 -22.93 57.95
CA VAL A 476 41.63 -24.11 58.66
C VAL A 476 41.99 -25.17 57.60
N PRO A 477 43.20 -25.76 57.61
CA PRO A 477 43.55 -26.83 56.69
C PRO A 477 42.66 -28.06 56.97
N PRO A 478 42.11 -28.72 55.94
CA PRO A 478 41.14 -29.80 56.12
C PRO A 478 41.78 -31.00 56.84
N THR A 479 41.19 -31.40 57.96
CA THR A 479 41.71 -32.41 58.89
C THR A 479 41.37 -33.85 58.51
N SER A 480 40.44 -34.05 57.57
CA SER A 480 40.09 -35.36 57.01
C SER A 480 39.73 -35.26 55.53
N GLU A 481 39.79 -36.38 54.80
CA GLU A 481 39.33 -36.45 53.41
C GLU A 481 37.84 -36.10 53.28
N ASN A 482 37.03 -36.43 54.29
CA ASN A 482 35.61 -36.05 54.33
C ASN A 482 35.42 -34.53 54.42
N ASP A 483 36.30 -33.79 55.12
CA ASP A 483 36.23 -32.33 55.18
C ASP A 483 36.56 -31.70 53.80
N VAL A 484 37.53 -32.28 53.07
CA VAL A 484 37.83 -31.91 51.68
C VAL A 484 36.61 -32.17 50.78
N ILE A 485 36.04 -33.38 50.85
CA ILE A 485 34.89 -33.79 50.04
C ILE A 485 33.67 -32.92 50.33
N ASN A 486 33.36 -32.64 51.60
CA ASN A 486 32.25 -31.78 52.00
C ASN A 486 32.46 -30.34 51.52
N THR A 487 33.67 -29.80 51.63
CA THR A 487 33.99 -28.44 51.16
C THR A 487 33.88 -28.33 49.63
N LEU A 488 34.36 -29.34 48.89
CA LEU A 488 34.23 -29.40 47.43
C LEU A 488 32.77 -29.58 47.00
N SER A 489 32.02 -30.47 47.66
CA SER A 489 30.60 -30.73 47.40
C SER A 489 29.76 -29.47 47.63
N PHE A 490 29.96 -28.78 48.75
CA PHE A 490 29.29 -27.51 49.05
C PHE A 490 29.59 -26.44 47.99
N ARG A 491 30.88 -26.24 47.65
CA ARG A 491 31.28 -25.27 46.60
C ARG A 491 30.75 -25.61 45.21
N ASN A 492 30.54 -26.89 44.90
CA ASN A 492 30.02 -27.34 43.61
C ASN A 492 28.49 -27.52 43.58
N THR A 493 27.79 -27.38 44.70
CA THR A 493 26.35 -27.72 44.83
C THR A 493 25.48 -27.05 43.77
N SER A 494 25.71 -25.77 43.46
CA SER A 494 24.98 -25.05 42.41
C SER A 494 25.22 -25.64 41.01
N MET A 495 26.45 -26.07 40.71
CA MET A 495 26.79 -26.72 39.44
C MET A 495 26.16 -28.12 39.37
N THR A 496 26.21 -28.90 40.46
CA THR A 496 25.53 -30.19 40.56
C THR A 496 24.02 -30.05 40.33
N LEU A 497 23.37 -29.06 40.93
CA LEU A 497 21.93 -28.83 40.76
C LEU A 497 21.55 -28.49 39.31
N ILE A 498 22.32 -27.62 38.65
CA ILE A 498 22.12 -27.30 37.22
C ILE A 498 22.32 -28.54 36.34
N LEU A 499 23.41 -29.29 36.55
CA LEU A 499 23.72 -30.49 35.77
C LEU A 499 22.69 -31.62 36.00
N SER A 500 22.17 -31.78 37.22
CA SER A 500 21.08 -32.72 37.51
C SER A 500 19.76 -32.30 36.85
N GLY A 501 19.43 -31.01 36.82
CA GLY A 501 18.26 -30.50 36.10
C GLY A 501 18.36 -30.74 34.58
N ARG A 502 19.50 -30.37 33.98
CA ARG A 502 19.81 -30.60 32.55
C ARG A 502 19.77 -32.09 32.19
N LEU A 503 20.33 -32.95 33.05
CA LEU A 503 20.28 -34.41 32.90
C LEU A 503 18.84 -34.94 32.95
N HIS A 504 17.99 -34.41 33.84
CA HIS A 504 16.59 -34.83 33.95
C HIS A 504 15.77 -34.43 32.71
N ALA A 505 15.94 -33.20 32.22
CA ALA A 505 15.33 -32.74 30.97
C ALA A 505 15.75 -33.62 29.77
N LEU A 506 17.05 -33.93 29.64
CA LEU A 506 17.56 -34.83 28.61
C LEU A 506 17.04 -36.28 28.77
N GLN A 507 16.73 -36.74 29.99
CA GLN A 507 16.08 -38.03 30.22
C GLN A 507 14.62 -38.04 29.77
N GLU A 508 13.85 -36.98 30.02
CA GLU A 508 12.48 -36.84 29.50
C GLU A 508 12.47 -36.81 27.97
N ILE A 509 13.30 -35.96 27.34
CA ILE A 509 13.41 -35.87 25.88
C ILE A 509 13.82 -37.23 25.27
N ARG A 510 14.77 -37.93 25.90
CA ARG A 510 15.18 -39.28 25.49
C ARG A 510 14.06 -40.31 25.62
N SER A 511 13.14 -40.17 26.57
CA SER A 511 11.99 -41.08 26.71
C SER A 511 10.97 -40.97 25.57
N LEU A 512 10.96 -39.83 24.86
CA LEU A 512 10.11 -39.55 23.70
C LEU A 512 10.85 -39.64 22.36
N TRP A 513 12.13 -40.03 22.36
CA TRP A 513 12.96 -40.05 21.16
C TRP A 513 12.78 -41.33 20.34
N ASP A 514 12.09 -41.22 19.21
CA ASP A 514 12.00 -42.22 18.15
C ASP A 514 12.75 -41.74 16.91
N GLU A 515 13.69 -42.54 16.39
CA GLU A 515 14.44 -42.21 15.17
C GLU A 515 13.57 -42.16 13.90
N ALA A 516 12.36 -42.76 13.93
CA ALA A 516 11.38 -42.65 12.85
C ALA A 516 10.49 -41.40 12.95
N ASN A 517 10.28 -40.85 14.16
CA ASN A 517 9.47 -39.65 14.38
C ASN A 517 9.90 -38.88 15.64
N VAL A 518 10.91 -38.01 15.50
CA VAL A 518 11.41 -37.20 16.62
C VAL A 518 10.48 -36.05 17.03
N LYS A 519 9.36 -35.82 16.32
CA LYS A 519 8.51 -34.65 16.54
C LYS A 519 8.06 -34.50 18.01
N PRO A 520 7.60 -35.54 18.73
CA PRO A 520 7.20 -35.41 20.14
C PRO A 520 8.37 -35.03 21.06
N ALA A 521 9.59 -35.48 20.76
CA ALA A 521 10.79 -35.09 21.50
C ALA A 521 11.17 -33.62 21.25
N VAL A 522 10.93 -33.09 20.05
CA VAL A 522 11.14 -31.67 19.71
C VAL A 522 10.02 -30.79 20.30
N GLU A 523 8.77 -31.24 20.28
CA GLU A 523 7.66 -30.53 20.96
C GLU A 523 7.92 -30.48 22.48
N LYS A 524 8.43 -31.55 23.08
CA LYS A 524 8.84 -31.58 24.49
C LYS A 524 10.09 -30.73 24.78
N LEU A 525 11.03 -30.61 23.84
CA LEU A 525 12.19 -29.72 23.96
C LEU A 525 11.77 -28.26 24.21
N MET A 526 10.70 -27.83 23.54
CA MET A 526 10.16 -26.47 23.63
C MET A 526 9.45 -26.16 24.97
N GLU A 527 9.17 -27.17 25.81
CA GLU A 527 8.66 -26.95 27.17
C GLU A 527 9.77 -26.53 28.16
N PHE A 528 11.05 -26.84 27.86
CA PHE A 528 12.17 -26.53 28.74
C PHE A 528 12.73 -25.14 28.45
N THR A 529 12.94 -24.34 29.50
CA THR A 529 13.52 -22.98 29.43
C THR A 529 15.05 -22.97 29.58
N ASP A 530 15.74 -24.11 29.49
CA ASP A 530 17.20 -24.18 29.48
C ASP A 530 17.68 -24.29 28.02
N HIS A 531 18.10 -23.16 27.45
CA HIS A 531 18.65 -23.06 26.10
C HIS A 531 19.90 -23.95 25.89
N GLY A 532 20.56 -24.36 26.98
CA GLY A 532 21.62 -25.34 26.93
C GLY A 532 21.15 -26.76 26.62
N VAL A 533 19.96 -27.16 27.10
CA VAL A 533 19.32 -28.44 26.67
C VAL A 533 18.99 -28.38 25.18
N TRP A 534 18.53 -27.22 24.69
CA TRP A 534 18.29 -27.01 23.25
C TRP A 534 19.56 -27.21 22.43
N VAL A 535 20.68 -26.60 22.83
CA VAL A 535 21.96 -26.69 22.12
C VAL A 535 22.57 -28.10 22.17
N ASP A 536 22.45 -28.83 23.28
CA ASP A 536 22.85 -30.25 23.33
C ASP A 536 22.03 -31.10 22.34
N MET A 537 20.73 -30.82 22.25
CA MET A 537 19.83 -31.52 21.34
C MET A 537 20.12 -31.19 19.86
N LEU A 538 20.34 -29.91 19.55
CA LEU A 538 20.72 -29.46 18.21
C LEU A 538 22.05 -30.08 17.75
N LYS A 539 23.06 -30.19 18.62
CA LYS A 539 24.32 -30.90 18.33
C LYS A 539 24.10 -32.36 17.93
N LEU A 540 23.21 -33.05 18.65
CA LEU A 540 22.87 -34.45 18.37
C LEU A 540 22.05 -34.60 17.07
N MET A 541 21.15 -33.66 16.77
CA MET A 541 20.35 -33.64 15.54
C MET A 541 21.17 -33.24 14.30
N ASN A 542 22.06 -32.26 14.40
CA ASN A 542 22.92 -31.80 13.31
C ASN A 542 23.84 -32.91 12.76
N GLY A 543 24.28 -33.83 13.62
CA GLY A 543 25.00 -35.05 13.21
C GLY A 543 24.14 -36.11 12.49
N ARG A 544 22.83 -35.89 12.32
CA ARG A 544 21.83 -36.89 11.88
C ARG A 544 20.83 -36.31 10.88
N ALA A 545 21.30 -35.84 9.72
CA ALA A 545 20.48 -35.13 8.70
C ALA A 545 19.11 -35.77 8.35
N LYS A 546 18.94 -37.10 8.44
CA LYS A 546 17.65 -37.81 8.23
C LYS A 546 16.55 -37.43 9.24
N VAL A 547 16.91 -36.88 10.39
CA VAL A 547 16.01 -36.52 11.49
C VAL A 547 15.17 -35.27 11.19
N PHE A 548 15.67 -34.39 10.32
CA PHE A 548 14.95 -33.18 9.95
C PHE A 548 13.84 -33.50 8.94
N THR A 549 12.59 -33.28 9.36
CA THR A 549 11.40 -33.29 8.51
C THR A 549 10.85 -31.87 8.39
N LEU A 550 9.93 -31.62 7.45
CA LEU A 550 9.35 -30.28 7.26
C LEU A 550 8.54 -29.82 8.49
N ASP A 551 7.89 -30.75 9.21
CA ASP A 551 7.22 -30.48 10.48
C ASP A 551 8.19 -30.15 11.61
N VAL A 552 9.34 -30.85 11.69
CA VAL A 552 10.40 -30.54 12.66
C VAL A 552 11.06 -29.20 12.35
N ALA A 553 11.24 -28.84 11.07
CA ALA A 553 11.76 -27.55 10.66
C ALA A 553 10.89 -26.37 11.16
N ILE A 554 9.56 -26.50 11.07
CA ILE A 554 8.62 -25.47 11.56
C ILE A 554 8.76 -25.25 13.08
N LEU A 555 8.97 -26.31 13.86
CA LEU A 555 9.15 -26.21 15.30
C LEU A 555 10.52 -25.62 15.69
N LEU A 556 11.57 -25.97 14.96
CA LEU A 556 12.93 -25.51 15.25
C LEU A 556 13.20 -24.06 14.81
N LEU A 557 12.62 -23.57 13.71
CA LEU A 557 12.96 -22.24 13.19
C LEU A 557 12.74 -21.08 14.18
N PRO A 558 11.63 -21.01 14.95
CA PRO A 558 11.47 -20.01 16.01
C PRO A 558 12.54 -20.10 17.11
N LEU A 559 12.82 -21.33 17.59
CA LEU A 559 13.84 -21.63 18.61
C LEU A 559 15.25 -21.25 18.12
N LEU A 560 15.56 -21.50 16.86
CA LEU A 560 16.83 -21.13 16.23
C LEU A 560 16.98 -19.61 16.12
N ASN A 561 15.89 -18.87 15.88
CA ASN A 561 15.92 -17.41 15.90
C ASN A 561 16.14 -16.84 17.32
N GLU A 562 15.61 -17.50 18.36
CA GLU A 562 15.85 -17.12 19.77
C GLU A 562 17.32 -17.34 20.17
N LEU A 563 17.91 -18.48 19.80
CA LEU A 563 19.33 -18.78 20.04
C LEU A 563 20.32 -17.84 19.32
N LEU A 564 19.89 -17.06 18.32
CA LEU A 564 20.72 -16.02 17.69
C LEU A 564 20.86 -14.74 18.55
N PHE A 565 20.10 -14.62 19.65
CA PHE A 565 20.25 -13.52 20.62
C PHE A 565 21.00 -13.93 21.89
N GLU A 566 21.49 -15.17 21.97
CA GLU A 566 22.22 -15.67 23.13
C GLU A 566 23.63 -15.09 23.29
N VAL A 567 24.08 -14.98 24.54
CA VAL A 567 25.39 -14.39 24.90
C VAL A 567 26.55 -15.37 24.63
N TYR A 568 26.25 -16.66 24.48
CA TYR A 568 27.22 -17.73 24.31
C TYR A 568 27.53 -18.00 22.82
N GLU A 569 28.77 -17.75 22.38
CA GLU A 569 29.21 -17.96 20.98
C GLU A 569 28.88 -19.37 20.45
N ASP A 570 29.09 -20.42 21.26
CA ASP A 570 28.83 -21.81 20.86
C ASP A 570 27.32 -22.15 20.76
N TYR A 571 26.42 -21.28 21.24
CA TYR A 571 24.96 -21.45 21.12
C TYR A 571 24.49 -20.84 19.79
N PHE A 572 24.94 -19.61 19.52
CA PHE A 572 24.74 -18.91 18.24
C PHE A 572 25.29 -19.73 17.06
N VAL A 573 26.53 -20.22 17.18
CA VAL A 573 27.18 -21.02 16.13
C VAL A 573 26.43 -22.31 15.85
N GLU A 574 25.90 -22.99 16.87
CA GLU A 574 25.10 -24.20 16.68
C GLU A 574 23.76 -23.91 16.00
N ALA A 575 23.11 -22.80 16.37
CA ALA A 575 21.90 -22.35 15.70
C ALA A 575 22.17 -22.08 14.21
N CYS A 576 23.25 -21.37 13.87
CA CYS A 576 23.68 -21.21 12.47
C CYS A 576 23.92 -22.55 11.76
N ASN A 577 24.56 -23.53 12.42
CA ASN A 577 24.78 -24.86 11.83
C ASN A 577 23.46 -25.57 11.49
N THR A 578 22.46 -25.52 12.38
CA THR A 578 21.13 -26.09 12.08
C THR A 578 20.39 -25.30 11.01
N ILE A 579 20.41 -23.96 11.02
CA ILE A 579 19.78 -23.13 9.98
C ILE A 579 20.38 -23.48 8.61
N LYS A 580 21.70 -23.57 8.51
CA LYS A 580 22.42 -23.97 7.28
C LYS A 580 21.98 -25.34 6.78
N LEU A 581 21.81 -26.31 7.68
CA LEU A 581 21.36 -27.66 7.35
C LEU A 581 19.89 -27.68 6.90
N LEU A 582 19.00 -26.94 7.57
CA LEU A 582 17.60 -26.76 7.16
C LEU A 582 17.48 -26.10 5.78
N CYS A 583 18.28 -25.07 5.49
CA CYS A 583 18.36 -24.47 4.16
C CYS A 583 18.77 -25.50 3.10
N LYS A 584 19.85 -26.25 3.33
CA LYS A 584 20.31 -27.29 2.37
C LYS A 584 19.29 -28.42 2.16
N SER A 585 18.59 -28.83 3.21
CA SER A 585 17.58 -29.90 3.11
C SER A 585 16.24 -29.44 2.50
N PHE A 586 15.84 -28.18 2.67
CA PHE A 586 14.48 -27.73 2.33
C PHE A 586 14.37 -26.54 1.37
N ALA A 587 15.42 -25.76 1.09
CA ALA A 587 15.32 -24.58 0.22
C ALA A 587 14.77 -24.93 -1.17
N GLN A 588 15.27 -25.99 -1.81
CA GLN A 588 14.75 -26.46 -3.10
C GLN A 588 13.29 -26.96 -3.02
N LEU A 589 12.87 -27.54 -1.89
CA LEU A 589 11.45 -27.89 -1.69
C LEU A 589 10.59 -26.64 -1.52
N ILE A 590 11.03 -25.68 -0.71
CA ILE A 590 10.32 -24.43 -0.43
C ILE A 590 10.18 -23.61 -1.72
N ILE A 591 11.27 -23.40 -2.46
CA ILE A 591 11.29 -22.68 -3.75
C ILE A 591 10.37 -23.39 -4.76
N SER A 592 10.50 -24.72 -4.93
CA SER A 592 9.67 -25.47 -5.88
C SER A 592 8.19 -25.60 -5.48
N GLN A 593 7.82 -25.43 -4.21
CA GLN A 593 6.42 -25.36 -3.77
C GLN A 593 5.84 -23.95 -3.79
N LEU A 594 6.66 -22.90 -3.67
CA LEU A 594 6.21 -21.50 -3.63
C LEU A 594 6.23 -20.83 -5.01
N GLY A 595 7.36 -20.91 -5.73
CA GLY A 595 7.59 -20.22 -7.01
C GLY A 595 6.89 -20.85 -8.23
N ASN A 596 6.56 -22.14 -8.17
CA ASN A 596 5.87 -22.83 -9.26
C ASN A 596 4.37 -22.47 -9.32
N SER A 597 4.03 -21.38 -10.02
CA SER A 597 2.65 -21.04 -10.37
C SER A 597 2.05 -21.92 -11.49
N THR A 598 2.89 -22.66 -12.22
CA THR A 598 2.52 -23.34 -13.49
C THR A 598 2.73 -24.86 -13.47
N PHE A 599 2.17 -25.56 -12.47
CA PHE A 599 2.15 -27.04 -12.47
C PHE A 599 0.73 -27.60 -12.60
N SER A 600 0.37 -27.98 -13.83
CA SER A 600 -0.88 -28.65 -14.16
C SER A 600 -0.83 -30.14 -13.78
N SER A 601 -1.49 -30.52 -12.69
CA SER A 601 -1.78 -31.93 -12.37
C SER A 601 -3.30 -32.14 -12.24
N PRO A 602 -3.90 -33.26 -12.71
CA PRO A 602 -5.35 -33.37 -12.86
C PRO A 602 -6.13 -33.76 -11.58
N GLY A 603 -5.63 -33.47 -10.38
CA GLY A 603 -6.26 -33.90 -9.13
C GLY A 603 -5.99 -32.96 -7.93
N ILE A 604 -6.83 -33.09 -6.90
CA ILE A 604 -6.64 -32.41 -5.62
C ILE A 604 -5.65 -33.21 -4.78
N ASP A 605 -4.43 -32.69 -4.65
CA ASP A 605 -3.37 -33.25 -3.82
C ASP A 605 -3.35 -32.50 -2.48
N LEU A 606 -4.19 -32.94 -1.54
CA LEU A 606 -4.27 -32.39 -0.17
C LEU A 606 -2.89 -32.35 0.51
N THR A 607 -2.04 -33.36 0.25
CA THR A 607 -0.68 -33.43 0.81
C THR A 607 0.27 -32.39 0.22
N ARG A 608 -0.05 -31.84 -0.96
CA ARG A 608 0.69 -30.73 -1.59
C ARG A 608 0.19 -29.38 -1.12
N GLU A 609 -1.11 -29.19 -0.89
CA GLU A 609 -1.61 -27.95 -0.29
C GLU A 609 -1.13 -27.78 1.15
N GLU A 610 -1.17 -28.86 1.95
CA GLU A 610 -0.56 -28.87 3.29
C GLU A 610 0.95 -28.61 3.24
N ARG A 611 1.68 -29.26 2.32
CA ARG A 611 3.12 -29.05 2.12
C ARG A 611 3.45 -27.63 1.68
N ARG A 612 2.67 -27.00 0.79
CA ARG A 612 2.84 -25.60 0.40
C ARG A 612 2.59 -24.66 1.58
N LYS A 613 1.58 -24.92 2.42
CA LYS A 613 1.37 -24.16 3.67
C LYS A 613 2.55 -24.30 4.62
N LYS A 614 3.07 -25.52 4.81
CA LYS A 614 4.27 -25.79 5.62
C LYS A 614 5.52 -25.09 5.06
N CYS A 615 5.73 -25.14 3.76
CA CYS A 615 6.82 -24.41 3.08
C CYS A 615 6.72 -22.88 3.22
N LEU A 616 5.51 -22.32 3.24
CA LEU A 616 5.31 -20.88 3.46
C LEU A 616 5.74 -20.46 4.89
N ILE A 617 5.32 -21.22 5.91
CA ILE A 617 5.72 -20.97 7.31
C ILE A 617 7.24 -21.06 7.47
N CYS A 618 7.88 -22.05 6.85
CA CYS A 618 9.35 -22.14 6.81
C CYS A 618 9.99 -20.94 6.11
N TYR A 619 9.45 -20.50 4.96
CA TYR A 619 9.97 -19.34 4.22
C TYR A 619 9.88 -18.04 5.02
N GLU A 620 8.75 -17.78 5.67
CA GLU A 620 8.55 -16.61 6.53
C GLU A 620 9.52 -16.61 7.72
N SER A 621 9.65 -17.76 8.40
CA SER A 621 10.56 -17.91 9.54
C SER A 621 12.04 -17.78 9.13
N LEU A 622 12.44 -18.38 8.00
CA LEU A 622 13.79 -18.25 7.44
C LEU A 622 14.11 -16.81 7.01
N LYS A 623 13.10 -16.05 6.53
CA LYS A 623 13.27 -14.65 6.13
C LYS A 623 13.48 -13.72 7.32
N ASP A 624 12.79 -13.95 8.44
CA ASP A 624 13.02 -13.17 9.64
C ASP A 624 14.36 -13.56 10.32
N ILE A 625 14.77 -14.85 10.27
CA ILE A 625 16.14 -15.28 10.61
C ILE A 625 17.21 -14.61 9.73
N GLN A 626 16.97 -14.49 8.41
CA GLN A 626 17.88 -13.82 7.50
C GLN A 626 18.11 -12.35 7.91
N LEU A 627 17.05 -11.66 8.37
CA LEU A 627 17.14 -10.30 8.89
C LEU A 627 17.96 -10.26 10.19
N THR A 628 17.68 -11.15 11.16
CA THR A 628 18.49 -11.30 12.39
C THR A 628 19.98 -11.48 12.06
N LEU A 629 20.31 -12.43 11.19
CA LEU A 629 21.69 -12.70 10.76
C LEU A 629 22.34 -11.51 10.04
N SER A 630 21.57 -10.69 9.33
CA SER A 630 22.10 -9.51 8.64
C SER A 630 22.69 -8.47 9.60
N GLU A 631 22.11 -8.31 10.79
CA GLU A 631 22.63 -7.43 11.85
C GLU A 631 24.04 -7.89 12.31
N PHE A 632 24.28 -9.20 12.34
CA PHE A 632 25.57 -9.81 12.75
C PHE A 632 26.62 -9.94 11.63
N THR A 633 26.36 -9.47 10.40
CA THR A 633 27.30 -9.61 9.26
C THR A 633 28.67 -8.96 9.50
N ARG A 634 28.72 -7.94 10.38
CA ARG A 634 29.95 -7.22 10.77
C ARG A 634 30.77 -7.93 11.86
N SER A 635 30.27 -9.01 12.45
CA SER A 635 30.97 -9.78 13.48
C SER A 635 32.25 -10.45 12.96
N SER A 636 33.20 -10.65 13.87
CA SER A 636 34.42 -11.46 13.70
C SER A 636 34.30 -12.78 14.49
N GLY A 637 35.37 -13.59 14.55
CA GLY A 637 35.35 -14.87 15.27
C GLY A 637 34.56 -15.96 14.56
N LYS A 638 34.10 -16.99 15.29
CA LYS A 638 33.29 -18.08 14.70
C LYS A 638 31.94 -17.53 14.25
N VAL A 639 31.30 -16.71 15.10
CA VAL A 639 30.04 -15.99 14.81
C VAL A 639 30.07 -15.37 13.42
N GLY A 640 31.06 -14.52 13.15
CA GLY A 640 31.19 -13.81 11.88
C GLY A 640 31.40 -14.71 10.65
N THR A 641 31.94 -15.92 10.84
CA THR A 641 32.09 -16.93 9.77
C THR A 641 30.78 -17.67 9.56
N SER A 642 30.15 -18.18 10.64
CA SER A 642 28.87 -18.89 10.59
C SER A 642 27.74 -18.04 10.01
N VAL A 643 27.67 -16.75 10.34
CA VAL A 643 26.72 -15.80 9.73
C VAL A 643 26.89 -15.75 8.21
N LYS A 644 28.12 -15.61 7.72
CA LYS A 644 28.42 -15.52 6.28
C LYS A 644 28.13 -16.84 5.57
N GLU A 645 28.47 -17.96 6.19
CA GLU A 645 28.15 -19.30 5.67
C GLU A 645 26.65 -19.60 5.59
N VAL A 646 25.82 -19.03 6.47
CA VAL A 646 24.36 -19.13 6.37
C VAL A 646 23.81 -18.15 5.33
N LEU A 647 24.27 -16.90 5.31
CA LEU A 647 23.79 -15.87 4.36
C LEU A 647 24.16 -16.15 2.89
N ILE A 648 25.13 -17.03 2.62
CA ILE A 648 25.40 -17.56 1.28
C ILE A 648 24.26 -18.45 0.77
N GLU A 649 23.46 -19.07 1.65
CA GLU A 649 22.30 -19.88 1.26
C GLU A 649 21.03 -19.00 0.97
N PHE A 650 21.17 -17.66 0.89
CA PHE A 650 20.07 -16.71 0.62
C PHE A 650 20.45 -15.64 -0.45
N PRO A 651 19.97 -15.75 -1.70
CA PRO A 651 20.31 -14.83 -2.78
C PRO A 651 19.61 -13.47 -2.66
N VAL A 652 20.35 -12.42 -2.28
CA VAL A 652 19.86 -11.03 -2.19
C VAL A 652 21.03 -10.07 -2.47
N LYS A 653 21.27 -9.66 -3.72
CA LYS A 653 22.36 -8.75 -4.08
C LYS A 653 21.90 -7.28 -4.18
N HIS A 654 21.04 -6.96 -5.15
CA HIS A 654 20.68 -5.55 -5.46
C HIS A 654 19.89 -4.84 -4.34
N CYS A 655 19.00 -5.54 -3.64
CA CYS A 655 18.21 -4.95 -2.54
C CYS A 655 19.09 -4.41 -1.39
N ARG A 656 20.36 -4.86 -1.26
CA ARG A 656 21.30 -4.33 -0.26
C ARG A 656 21.69 -2.88 -0.55
N ASN A 657 21.82 -2.50 -1.83
CA ASN A 657 22.16 -1.14 -2.22
C ASN A 657 21.00 -0.19 -1.94
N GLU A 658 19.76 -0.62 -2.22
CA GLU A 658 18.56 0.17 -1.91
C GLU A 658 18.44 0.45 -0.41
N VAL A 659 18.61 -0.57 0.44
CA VAL A 659 18.57 -0.42 1.90
C VAL A 659 19.72 0.45 2.43
N GLY A 660 20.91 0.38 1.80
CA GLY A 660 22.03 1.27 2.13
C GLY A 660 21.74 2.74 1.82
N GLY A 661 21.20 3.05 0.64
CA GLY A 661 20.78 4.41 0.28
C GLY A 661 19.60 4.91 1.13
N PHE A 662 18.70 4.01 1.54
CA PHE A 662 17.63 4.32 2.49
C PHE A 662 18.19 4.76 3.85
N GLU A 663 19.16 4.00 4.39
CA GLU A 663 19.84 4.33 5.64
C GLU A 663 20.55 5.69 5.55
N ASP A 664 21.27 5.95 4.46
CA ASP A 664 22.00 7.20 4.24
C ASP A 664 21.09 8.43 4.21
N ARG A 665 20.04 8.41 3.36
CA ARG A 665 19.04 9.51 3.29
C ARG A 665 18.36 9.74 4.62
N ALA A 666 17.94 8.67 5.31
CA ALA A 666 17.29 8.79 6.62
C ALA A 666 18.23 9.39 7.68
N ARG A 667 19.50 8.95 7.73
CA ARG A 667 20.50 9.47 8.67
C ARG A 667 20.86 10.93 8.40
N TYR A 668 21.00 11.32 7.14
CA TYR A 668 21.24 12.71 6.79
C TYR A 668 20.11 13.62 7.26
N LEU A 669 18.85 13.29 6.91
CA LEU A 669 17.68 14.08 7.31
C LEU A 669 17.54 14.16 8.84
N LEU A 670 17.78 13.06 9.56
CA LEU A 670 17.84 13.04 11.03
C LEU A 670 18.90 14.01 11.59
N SER A 671 20.04 14.16 10.92
CA SER A 671 21.13 15.03 11.39
C SER A 671 20.82 16.53 11.26
N ILE A 672 20.11 16.94 10.20
CA ILE A 672 19.79 18.35 9.92
C ILE A 672 18.44 18.83 10.48
N ALA A 673 17.51 17.91 10.80
CA ALA A 673 16.12 18.24 11.16
C ALA A 673 16.01 19.31 12.27
N LYS A 674 16.87 19.24 13.30
CA LYS A 674 16.85 20.19 14.43
C LYS A 674 17.16 21.63 14.00
N GLU A 675 18.02 21.81 12.99
CA GLU A 675 18.40 23.14 12.49
C GLU A 675 17.40 23.62 11.42
N ALA A 676 16.99 22.72 10.51
CA ALA A 676 16.00 23.01 9.47
C ALA A 676 14.65 23.49 10.03
N LEU A 677 14.21 22.93 11.17
CA LEU A 677 12.93 23.23 11.84
C LEU A 677 13.02 24.32 12.91
N ALA A 678 14.17 24.97 13.11
CA ALA A 678 14.35 26.00 14.13
C ALA A 678 13.60 27.32 13.81
N ASP A 679 13.24 28.09 14.85
CA ASP A 679 12.68 29.43 14.70
C ASP A 679 13.69 30.38 14.05
N LYS A 680 13.34 30.97 12.91
CA LYS A 680 14.16 31.94 12.18
C LYS A 680 13.89 33.35 12.74
N GLU A 681 14.69 33.76 13.74
CA GLU A 681 14.61 35.09 14.38
C GLU A 681 14.99 36.22 13.41
N LEU A 682 14.29 37.36 13.51
CA LEU A 682 14.38 38.52 12.61
C LEU A 682 14.54 39.81 13.43
N PRO A 683 15.76 40.19 13.84
CA PRO A 683 15.98 41.27 14.81
C PRO A 683 15.37 42.62 14.38
N LYS A 684 14.85 43.35 15.36
CA LYS A 684 14.43 44.77 15.27
C LYS A 684 14.35 45.34 16.69
N GLU A 685 14.90 46.51 16.91
CA GLU A 685 14.82 47.19 18.22
C GLU A 685 13.36 47.43 18.64
N GLY A 686 13.04 47.19 19.91
CA GLY A 686 11.68 47.27 20.47
C GLY A 686 10.72 46.11 20.14
N PHE A 687 11.11 45.13 19.30
CA PHE A 687 10.24 44.02 18.88
C PHE A 687 10.94 42.66 18.95
N LYS A 688 10.23 41.61 19.40
CA LYS A 688 10.61 40.22 19.10
C LYS A 688 9.87 39.75 17.85
N ARG A 689 10.61 39.31 16.82
CA ARG A 689 10.03 38.82 15.56
C ARG A 689 10.75 37.55 15.12
N PHE A 690 10.00 36.51 14.74
CA PHE A 690 10.56 35.27 14.22
C PHE A 690 9.56 34.54 13.32
N ILE A 691 10.07 33.67 12.45
CA ILE A 691 9.27 32.74 11.65
C ILE A 691 9.45 31.33 12.23
N ARG A 692 8.35 30.72 12.68
CA ARG A 692 8.29 29.32 13.08
C ARG A 692 7.86 28.44 11.91
N ARG A 693 8.37 27.21 11.83
CA ARG A 693 7.76 26.14 11.03
C ARG A 693 6.80 25.32 11.89
N GLU A 694 5.59 25.10 11.41
CA GLU A 694 4.60 24.21 12.05
C GLU A 694 4.20 23.08 11.09
N PRO A 695 3.91 21.85 11.59
CA PRO A 695 3.47 20.75 10.75
C PRO A 695 2.20 21.08 9.95
N MET A 696 2.04 20.43 8.80
CA MET A 696 0.83 20.45 7.99
C MET A 696 -0.32 19.73 8.72
N GLY A 697 -0.06 18.57 9.31
CA GLY A 697 -1.05 17.75 10.03
C GLY A 697 -0.98 16.28 9.59
N VAL A 698 -1.98 15.79 8.86
CA VAL A 698 -1.95 14.46 8.25
C VAL A 698 -1.43 14.52 6.82
N VAL A 699 -0.35 13.77 6.55
CA VAL A 699 0.31 13.67 5.24
C VAL A 699 0.00 12.31 4.62
N LEU A 700 -0.63 12.29 3.44
CA LEU A 700 -0.79 11.07 2.64
C LEU A 700 0.37 10.95 1.65
N ILE A 701 1.10 9.84 1.72
CA ILE A 701 2.23 9.54 0.84
C ILE A 701 1.85 8.38 -0.08
N ILE A 702 1.91 8.61 -1.39
CA ILE A 702 1.62 7.64 -2.44
C ILE A 702 2.94 7.32 -3.15
N SER A 703 3.46 6.13 -2.90
CA SER A 703 4.83 5.73 -3.28
C SER A 703 4.86 4.78 -4.47
N ALA A 704 5.89 4.91 -5.31
CA ALA A 704 6.12 4.10 -6.50
C ALA A 704 6.63 2.69 -6.18
N TRP A 705 6.63 1.80 -7.19
CA TRP A 705 7.04 0.40 -7.04
C TRP A 705 8.53 0.13 -7.30
N ASN A 706 9.23 1.03 -8.00
CA ASN A 706 10.54 0.76 -8.59
C ASN A 706 11.71 0.80 -7.59
N TYR A 707 11.66 1.74 -6.63
CA TYR A 707 12.51 1.74 -5.45
C TYR A 707 11.63 1.95 -4.19
N PRO A 708 10.97 0.89 -3.69
CA PRO A 708 9.91 1.03 -2.68
C PRO A 708 10.39 1.53 -1.31
N TYR A 709 11.68 1.47 -0.99
CA TYR A 709 12.28 2.11 0.18
C TYR A 709 12.79 3.52 -0.14
N LEU A 710 13.54 3.72 -1.25
CA LEU A 710 14.14 5.01 -1.57
C LEU A 710 13.13 6.09 -1.97
N VAL A 711 12.03 5.74 -2.65
CA VAL A 711 10.96 6.70 -2.95
C VAL A 711 10.19 7.03 -1.67
N SER A 712 9.86 6.02 -0.87
CA SER A 712 9.10 6.20 0.37
C SER A 712 9.85 7.06 1.40
N VAL A 713 11.17 6.91 1.55
CA VAL A 713 11.95 7.66 2.56
C VAL A 713 11.97 9.17 2.31
N ASN A 714 11.96 9.59 1.03
CA ASN A 714 11.96 11.00 0.62
C ASN A 714 10.77 11.77 1.19
N GLY A 715 9.61 11.13 1.34
CA GLY A 715 8.43 11.71 1.97
C GLY A 715 8.27 11.35 3.45
N VAL A 716 8.42 10.07 3.81
CA VAL A 716 8.03 9.54 5.14
C VAL A 716 8.89 10.14 6.26
N VAL A 717 10.21 10.20 6.07
CA VAL A 717 11.13 10.69 7.11
C VAL A 717 10.97 12.19 7.39
N PRO A 718 11.01 13.11 6.40
CA PRO A 718 10.86 14.53 6.68
C PRO A 718 9.44 14.89 7.15
N ALA A 719 8.40 14.16 6.72
CA ALA A 719 7.05 14.35 7.24
C ALA A 719 6.97 14.06 8.75
N LEU A 720 7.44 12.88 9.18
CA LEU A 720 7.45 12.48 10.60
C LEU A 720 8.34 13.39 11.46
N LEU A 721 9.55 13.73 10.98
CA LEU A 721 10.47 14.60 11.71
C LEU A 721 9.98 16.05 11.82
N SER A 722 9.15 16.51 10.88
CA SER A 722 8.45 17.79 10.96
C SER A 722 7.27 17.81 11.95
N GLY A 723 6.95 16.68 12.59
CA GLY A 723 5.84 16.55 13.53
C GLY A 723 4.48 16.24 12.88
N ASN A 724 4.45 15.74 11.64
CA ASN A 724 3.22 15.28 10.99
C ASN A 724 2.91 13.81 11.32
N THR A 725 1.65 13.42 11.18
CA THR A 725 1.25 12.00 11.08
C THR A 725 1.20 11.55 9.62
N VAL A 726 1.58 10.30 9.32
CA VAL A 726 1.77 9.80 7.95
C VAL A 726 0.88 8.60 7.65
N LEU A 727 0.19 8.65 6.50
CA LEU A 727 -0.42 7.50 5.85
C LEU A 727 0.42 7.10 4.63
N LEU A 728 0.92 5.87 4.56
CA LEU A 728 1.68 5.36 3.41
C LEU A 728 0.83 4.42 2.55
N LYS A 729 0.43 4.88 1.36
CA LYS A 729 -0.12 4.04 0.28
C LYS A 729 1.01 3.61 -0.64
N GLN A 730 1.45 2.36 -0.50
CA GLN A 730 2.48 1.76 -1.34
C GLN A 730 1.89 1.28 -2.68
N ALA A 731 2.73 1.16 -3.71
CA ALA A 731 2.33 0.55 -4.97
C ALA A 731 1.99 -0.96 -4.81
N PRO A 732 0.93 -1.49 -5.48
CA PRO A 732 0.49 -2.88 -5.33
C PRO A 732 1.58 -3.94 -5.55
N GLN A 733 2.55 -3.66 -6.41
CA GLN A 733 3.66 -4.55 -6.76
C GLN A 733 4.65 -4.77 -5.60
N THR A 734 4.70 -3.85 -4.62
CA THR A 734 5.71 -3.85 -3.54
C THR A 734 5.11 -3.58 -2.16
N LEU A 735 3.82 -3.88 -1.96
CA LEU A 735 3.09 -3.71 -0.69
C LEU A 735 3.84 -4.18 0.58
N PRO A 736 4.58 -5.32 0.60
CA PRO A 736 5.26 -5.78 1.81
C PRO A 736 6.32 -4.82 2.37
N THR A 737 6.80 -3.85 1.58
CA THR A 737 7.69 -2.79 2.07
C THR A 737 6.97 -1.87 3.06
N ALA A 738 5.68 -1.58 2.85
CA ALA A 738 4.89 -0.76 3.78
C ALA A 738 4.80 -1.41 5.17
N ASP A 739 4.55 -2.72 5.23
CA ASP A 739 4.50 -3.47 6.49
C ASP A 739 5.85 -3.51 7.19
N ARG A 740 6.96 -3.48 6.43
CA ARG A 740 8.32 -3.40 7.01
C ARG A 740 8.62 -1.99 7.55
N PHE A 741 8.13 -0.91 6.92
CA PHE A 741 8.12 0.43 7.54
C PHE A 741 7.32 0.43 8.85
N PHE A 742 6.10 -0.10 8.85
CA PHE A 742 5.23 -0.14 10.04
C PHE A 742 5.91 -0.87 11.21
N LYS A 743 6.40 -2.09 10.97
CA LYS A 743 7.11 -2.89 11.98
C LYS A 743 8.42 -2.25 12.45
N ALA A 744 9.13 -1.52 11.58
CA ALA A 744 10.33 -0.79 11.96
C ALA A 744 10.01 0.39 12.89
N PHE A 745 8.96 1.17 12.61
CA PHE A 745 8.53 2.26 13.48
C PHE A 745 7.92 1.75 14.81
N GLU A 746 7.19 0.64 14.78
CA GLU A 746 6.70 -0.05 15.98
C GLU A 746 7.87 -0.54 16.87
N LYS A 747 8.87 -1.23 16.29
CA LYS A 747 10.11 -1.65 16.99
C LYS A 747 10.91 -0.45 17.52
N ALA A 748 10.84 0.71 16.84
CA ALA A 748 11.49 1.95 17.28
C ALA A 748 10.70 2.73 18.35
N GLY A 749 9.49 2.29 18.72
CA GLY A 749 8.66 2.96 19.73
C GLY A 749 7.94 4.22 19.24
N LEU A 750 7.69 4.36 17.93
CA LEU A 750 6.86 5.44 17.41
C LEU A 750 5.44 5.32 17.98
N PRO A 751 4.79 6.42 18.44
CA PRO A 751 3.47 6.33 19.04
C PRO A 751 2.40 5.77 18.08
N THR A 752 1.46 5.01 18.63
CA THR A 752 0.39 4.34 17.88
C THR A 752 -0.37 5.33 16.98
N ASN A 753 -0.68 4.92 15.76
CA ASN A 753 -1.38 5.67 14.71
C ASN A 753 -0.63 6.89 14.11
N VAL A 754 0.58 7.25 14.58
CA VAL A 754 1.39 8.33 13.99
C VAL A 754 1.91 7.96 12.58
N PHE A 755 2.22 6.68 12.35
CA PHE A 755 2.45 6.11 11.03
C PHE A 755 1.47 4.96 10.81
N GLN A 756 0.82 4.92 9.65
CA GLN A 756 -0.10 3.84 9.25
C GLN A 756 0.12 3.48 7.78
N THR A 757 -0.09 2.20 7.44
CA THR A 757 -0.09 1.73 6.05
C THR A 757 -1.51 1.73 5.49
N LEU A 758 -1.64 2.06 4.21
CA LEU A 758 -2.92 2.18 3.53
C LEU A 758 -2.92 1.30 2.26
N PRO A 759 -3.12 -0.02 2.39
CA PRO A 759 -3.08 -0.97 1.27
C PRO A 759 -4.38 -0.91 0.44
N VAL A 760 -4.57 0.18 -0.30
CA VAL A 760 -5.80 0.47 -1.06
C VAL A 760 -5.52 0.71 -2.55
N ASP A 761 -6.55 0.56 -3.37
CA ASP A 761 -6.52 0.87 -4.80
C ASP A 761 -6.52 2.39 -5.10
N HIS A 762 -6.68 2.76 -6.37
CA HIS A 762 -6.65 4.17 -6.79
C HIS A 762 -7.97 4.92 -6.60
N ALA A 763 -9.12 4.23 -6.62
CA ALA A 763 -10.42 4.85 -6.35
C ALA A 763 -10.54 5.19 -4.86
N VAL A 764 -10.18 4.24 -3.98
CA VAL A 764 -10.15 4.48 -2.54
C VAL A 764 -9.08 5.51 -2.17
N ALA A 765 -7.90 5.50 -2.80
CA ALA A 765 -6.90 6.55 -2.58
C ALA A 765 -7.40 7.95 -3.00
N ALA A 766 -8.20 8.07 -4.06
CA ALA A 766 -8.83 9.33 -4.46
C ALA A 766 -9.86 9.82 -3.43
N VAL A 767 -10.67 8.92 -2.85
CA VAL A 767 -11.58 9.24 -1.74
C VAL A 767 -10.81 9.71 -0.50
N VAL A 768 -9.69 9.05 -0.15
CA VAL A 768 -8.85 9.48 0.99
C VAL A 768 -8.18 10.83 0.72
N LEU A 769 -7.75 11.12 -0.52
CA LEU A 769 -7.26 12.45 -0.90
C LEU A 769 -8.31 13.56 -0.70
N GLN A 770 -9.60 13.25 -0.88
CA GLN A 770 -10.70 14.18 -0.61
C GLN A 770 -11.05 14.37 0.87
N ASP A 771 -10.66 13.44 1.75
CA ASP A 771 -11.02 13.52 3.16
C ASP A 771 -10.51 14.84 3.77
N PRO A 772 -11.36 15.61 4.49
CA PRO A 772 -10.99 16.92 5.03
C PRO A 772 -9.89 16.86 6.10
N ARG A 773 -9.54 15.66 6.60
CA ARG A 773 -8.45 15.44 7.56
C ARG A 773 -7.07 15.33 6.92
N ILE A 774 -6.96 15.25 5.59
CA ILE A 774 -5.66 15.18 4.89
C ILE A 774 -5.20 16.59 4.50
N ASP A 775 -4.20 17.10 5.21
CA ASP A 775 -3.63 18.46 5.07
C ASP A 775 -2.57 18.58 3.96
N HIS A 776 -1.91 17.47 3.60
CA HIS A 776 -0.89 17.43 2.56
C HIS A 776 -0.87 16.07 1.85
N ALA A 777 -0.49 16.06 0.58
CA ALA A 777 -0.24 14.85 -0.19
C ALA A 777 1.14 14.88 -0.87
N HIS A 778 1.84 13.75 -0.88
CA HIS A 778 3.05 13.56 -1.69
C HIS A 778 2.85 12.35 -2.61
N PHE A 779 3.01 12.53 -3.91
CA PHE A 779 2.85 11.47 -4.91
C PHE A 779 4.12 11.33 -5.75
N THR A 780 4.66 10.11 -5.80
CA THR A 780 5.72 9.73 -6.74
C THR A 780 5.19 8.70 -7.74
N GLY A 781 5.30 8.96 -9.05
CA GLY A 781 4.77 8.07 -10.08
C GLY A 781 4.71 8.71 -11.48
N SER A 782 3.92 8.15 -12.40
CA SER A 782 3.86 8.69 -13.78
C SER A 782 3.05 9.98 -13.88
N VAL A 783 3.34 10.80 -14.90
CA VAL A 783 2.70 12.11 -15.16
C VAL A 783 1.18 12.04 -15.14
N ARG A 784 0.59 11.02 -15.78
CA ARG A 784 -0.85 10.76 -15.75
C ARG A 784 -1.39 10.59 -14.32
N GLY A 785 -0.66 9.88 -13.46
CA GLY A 785 -1.01 9.74 -12.04
C GLY A 785 -0.94 11.08 -11.30
N GLY A 786 0.09 11.89 -11.58
CA GLY A 786 0.21 13.26 -11.06
C GLY A 786 -0.96 14.16 -11.46
N HIS A 787 -1.44 14.06 -12.70
CA HIS A 787 -2.66 14.73 -13.14
C HIS A 787 -3.91 14.24 -12.40
N GLU A 788 -4.14 12.93 -12.25
CA GLU A 788 -5.33 12.44 -11.55
C GLU A 788 -5.33 12.83 -10.06
N VAL A 789 -4.18 12.78 -9.38
CA VAL A 789 -4.05 13.29 -8.00
C VAL A 789 -4.33 14.80 -7.93
N SER A 790 -3.79 15.58 -8.89
CA SER A 790 -4.01 17.03 -8.96
C SER A 790 -5.45 17.41 -9.23
N LYS A 791 -6.13 16.73 -10.16
CA LYS A 791 -7.57 16.89 -10.45
C LYS A 791 -8.40 16.54 -9.21
N THR A 792 -8.09 15.42 -8.55
CA THR A 792 -8.77 14.97 -7.35
C THR A 792 -8.75 16.08 -6.30
N ILE A 793 -7.57 16.57 -5.90
CA ILE A 793 -7.46 17.59 -4.85
C ILE A 793 -7.77 19.03 -5.30
N ALA A 794 -8.23 19.27 -6.54
CA ALA A 794 -8.38 20.62 -7.09
C ALA A 794 -9.31 21.55 -6.25
N ASN A 795 -10.26 20.97 -5.51
CA ASN A 795 -11.17 21.69 -4.61
C ASN A 795 -10.63 21.88 -3.18
N LYS A 796 -9.40 21.43 -2.87
CA LYS A 796 -8.76 21.54 -1.56
C LYS A 796 -7.54 22.46 -1.63
N PHE A 797 -7.48 23.45 -0.73
CA PHE A 797 -6.30 24.33 -0.55
C PHE A 797 -5.16 23.65 0.24
N MET A 798 -4.90 22.37 -0.06
CA MET A 798 -3.89 21.54 0.60
C MET A 798 -2.55 21.55 -0.16
N GLY A 799 -1.46 21.20 0.54
CA GLY A 799 -0.17 21.02 -0.12
C GLY A 799 -0.13 19.75 -0.98
N LEU A 800 0.54 19.83 -2.13
CA LEU A 800 0.78 18.68 -3.02
C LEU A 800 2.17 18.75 -3.63
N GLY A 801 3.05 17.85 -3.19
CA GLY A 801 4.29 17.53 -3.90
C GLY A 801 4.08 16.41 -4.93
N LEU A 802 4.73 16.56 -6.09
CA LEU A 802 4.69 15.65 -7.22
C LEU A 802 6.12 15.37 -7.67
N GLU A 803 6.58 14.13 -7.51
CA GLU A 803 7.79 13.59 -8.15
C GLU A 803 7.34 12.73 -9.33
N LEU A 804 7.47 13.23 -10.56
CA LEU A 804 6.90 12.56 -11.74
C LEU A 804 7.97 11.92 -12.62
N GLY A 805 7.57 11.48 -13.82
CA GLY A 805 8.44 10.78 -14.76
C GLY A 805 9.63 11.62 -15.25
N GLY A 806 10.58 10.95 -15.89
CA GLY A 806 11.79 11.57 -16.43
C GLY A 806 12.01 11.25 -17.91
N LYS A 807 12.98 11.94 -18.50
CA LYS A 807 13.51 11.62 -19.84
C LYS A 807 14.95 12.12 -19.93
N ASP A 808 15.71 11.75 -18.90
CA ASP A 808 16.83 12.55 -18.43
C ASP A 808 18.01 12.46 -19.41
N PRO A 809 18.49 13.61 -19.93
CA PRO A 809 19.49 13.62 -20.98
C PRO A 809 20.90 13.65 -20.40
N ALA A 810 21.80 12.90 -21.03
CA ALA A 810 23.24 13.05 -20.87
C ALA A 810 23.86 13.74 -22.09
N TYR A 811 24.84 14.62 -21.88
CA TYR A 811 25.70 15.16 -22.94
C TYR A 811 27.16 14.78 -22.72
N VAL A 812 27.78 14.17 -23.73
CA VAL A 812 29.20 13.81 -23.76
C VAL A 812 29.94 14.74 -24.71
N ARG A 813 30.67 15.70 -24.13
CA ARG A 813 31.36 16.77 -24.86
C ARG A 813 32.67 16.28 -25.50
N ALA A 814 33.18 17.05 -26.46
CA ALA A 814 34.40 16.78 -27.22
C ALA A 814 35.65 16.45 -26.37
N ASP A 815 35.72 16.97 -25.14
CA ASP A 815 36.85 16.81 -24.22
C ASP A 815 36.64 15.72 -23.16
N ALA A 816 35.51 15.01 -23.16
CA ALA A 816 35.23 13.91 -22.25
C ALA A 816 36.23 12.74 -22.41
N ASP A 817 36.19 11.76 -21.50
CA ASP A 817 36.67 10.42 -21.80
C ASP A 817 35.48 9.60 -22.31
N PRO A 818 35.43 9.22 -23.60
CA PRO A 818 34.27 8.54 -24.16
C PRO A 818 34.08 7.12 -23.63
N LYS A 819 35.15 6.47 -23.17
CA LYS A 819 35.03 5.14 -22.55
C LYS A 819 34.45 5.27 -21.14
N HIS A 820 35.02 6.14 -20.32
CA HIS A 820 34.54 6.34 -18.94
C HIS A 820 33.09 6.86 -18.90
N ALA A 821 32.73 7.78 -19.82
CA ALA A 821 31.36 8.23 -19.97
C ALA A 821 30.42 7.08 -20.39
N ALA A 822 30.84 6.22 -21.33
CA ALA A 822 30.02 5.08 -21.76
C ALA A 822 29.80 4.06 -20.65
N GLU A 823 30.84 3.69 -19.89
CA GLU A 823 30.73 2.75 -18.77
C GLU A 823 29.68 3.20 -17.74
N ASN A 824 29.66 4.49 -17.40
CA ASN A 824 28.73 5.04 -16.41
C ASN A 824 27.34 5.36 -16.97
N LEU A 825 27.24 5.87 -18.20
CA LEU A 825 25.95 6.21 -18.82
C LEU A 825 25.16 4.98 -19.25
N VAL A 826 25.84 3.87 -19.57
CA VAL A 826 25.15 2.58 -19.75
C VAL A 826 24.64 2.07 -18.41
N ASP A 827 25.42 2.09 -17.31
CA ASP A 827 24.88 1.67 -16.01
C ASP A 827 23.72 2.56 -15.55
N GLY A 828 23.82 3.88 -15.71
CA GLY A 828 22.72 4.82 -15.46
C GLY A 828 21.48 4.64 -16.34
N ALA A 829 21.55 3.87 -17.44
CA ALA A 829 20.41 3.50 -18.28
C ALA A 829 19.91 2.06 -18.03
N MET A 830 20.76 1.17 -17.49
CA MET A 830 20.48 -0.26 -17.33
C MET A 830 20.21 -0.66 -15.86
N TYR A 831 20.65 0.14 -14.88
CA TYR A 831 20.45 -0.13 -13.46
C TYR A 831 18.96 -0.20 -13.10
N ASN A 832 18.61 -1.07 -12.14
CA ASN A 832 17.22 -1.47 -11.84
C ASN A 832 16.43 -1.93 -13.09
N SER A 833 17.11 -2.46 -14.11
CA SER A 833 16.57 -2.74 -15.45
C SER A 833 15.97 -1.50 -16.14
N GLY A 834 16.60 -0.33 -15.99
CA GLY A 834 16.18 0.96 -16.56
C GLY A 834 14.93 1.56 -15.92
N GLN A 835 14.51 1.06 -14.75
CA GLN A 835 13.29 1.48 -14.05
C GLN A 835 13.62 2.55 -12.99
N SER A 836 14.21 3.66 -13.42
CA SER A 836 14.50 4.82 -12.57
C SER A 836 13.97 6.09 -13.20
N CYS A 837 13.30 6.92 -12.40
CA CYS A 837 12.82 8.24 -12.84
C CYS A 837 13.95 9.18 -13.25
N CYS A 838 15.16 9.01 -12.68
CA CYS A 838 16.38 9.74 -13.07
C CYS A 838 17.39 8.86 -13.83
N GLY A 839 16.90 7.78 -14.44
CA GLY A 839 17.67 6.94 -15.35
C GLY A 839 17.95 7.67 -16.67
N VAL A 840 19.10 7.37 -17.27
CA VAL A 840 19.55 8.00 -18.52
C VAL A 840 18.76 7.44 -19.69
N GLU A 841 17.78 8.20 -20.18
CA GLU A 841 16.90 7.79 -21.29
C GLU A 841 17.36 8.35 -22.65
N ARG A 842 18.24 9.36 -22.68
CA ARG A 842 18.75 9.99 -23.91
C ARG A 842 20.22 10.37 -23.75
N ILE A 843 21.06 10.10 -24.75
CA ILE A 843 22.49 10.47 -24.73
C ILE A 843 22.84 11.24 -26.01
N TYR A 844 23.34 12.47 -25.84
CA TYR A 844 23.91 13.28 -26.90
C TYR A 844 25.43 13.19 -26.83
N VAL A 845 26.10 12.95 -27.96
CA VAL A 845 27.55 12.80 -27.99
C VAL A 845 28.15 13.65 -29.10
N HIS A 846 29.15 14.44 -28.75
CA HIS A 846 29.86 15.30 -29.69
C HIS A 846 30.52 14.48 -30.80
N GLU A 847 30.40 14.92 -32.05
CA GLU A 847 30.76 14.13 -33.24
C GLU A 847 32.20 13.61 -33.26
N SER A 848 33.14 14.35 -32.65
CA SER A 848 34.55 13.97 -32.52
C SER A 848 34.83 12.76 -31.61
N VAL A 849 33.88 12.39 -30.75
CA VAL A 849 34.02 11.27 -29.78
C VAL A 849 32.90 10.23 -29.89
N PHE A 850 31.86 10.49 -30.69
CA PHE A 850 30.69 9.62 -30.86
C PHE A 850 31.05 8.17 -31.21
N ASP A 851 31.89 7.94 -32.23
CA ASP A 851 32.15 6.59 -32.73
C ASP A 851 32.92 5.75 -31.69
N ALA A 852 33.77 6.39 -30.87
CA ALA A 852 34.48 5.76 -29.76
C ALA A 852 33.57 5.51 -28.55
N PHE A 853 32.68 6.45 -28.23
CA PHE A 853 31.67 6.30 -27.17
C PHE A 853 30.72 5.13 -27.48
N VAL A 854 30.18 5.08 -28.70
CA VAL A 854 29.24 4.04 -29.14
C VAL A 854 29.90 2.66 -29.11
N ALA A 855 31.17 2.55 -29.52
CA ALA A 855 31.91 1.31 -29.41
C ALA A 855 32.05 0.84 -27.95
N ALA A 856 32.42 1.74 -27.03
CA ALA A 856 32.52 1.41 -25.60
C ALA A 856 31.15 1.03 -24.99
N ALA A 857 30.10 1.80 -25.27
CA ALA A 857 28.75 1.57 -24.75
C ALA A 857 28.18 0.21 -25.18
N VAL A 858 28.46 -0.21 -26.42
CA VAL A 858 28.05 -1.52 -26.95
C VAL A 858 28.80 -2.67 -26.29
N GLU A 859 30.08 -2.52 -25.92
CA GLU A 859 30.78 -3.55 -25.14
C GLU A 859 30.28 -3.59 -23.69
N THR A 860 30.12 -2.45 -23.00
CA THR A 860 29.55 -2.42 -21.64
C THR A 860 28.15 -3.06 -21.57
N ALA A 861 27.28 -2.78 -22.56
CA ALA A 861 25.94 -3.37 -22.62
C ALA A 861 25.95 -4.91 -22.74
N LYS A 862 27.01 -5.51 -23.30
CA LYS A 862 27.18 -6.97 -23.41
C LYS A 862 27.67 -7.64 -22.12
N GLU A 863 28.22 -6.88 -21.17
CA GLU A 863 28.69 -7.43 -19.89
C GLU A 863 27.56 -7.75 -18.91
N TYR A 864 26.34 -7.27 -19.17
CA TYR A 864 25.17 -7.61 -18.38
C TYR A 864 24.74 -9.07 -18.54
N LYS A 865 24.20 -9.62 -17.45
CA LYS A 865 23.67 -10.96 -17.33
C LYS A 865 22.20 -10.85 -16.96
N LEU A 866 21.35 -10.98 -17.98
CA LEU A 866 19.90 -10.94 -17.87
C LEU A 866 19.35 -12.27 -17.34
N GLY A 867 18.68 -12.26 -16.20
CA GLY A 867 18.12 -13.49 -15.62
C GLY A 867 17.34 -13.29 -14.33
N ASP A 868 17.00 -14.40 -13.68
CA ASP A 868 16.39 -14.39 -12.35
C ASP A 868 17.49 -14.36 -11.27
N SER A 869 17.61 -13.22 -10.57
CA SER A 869 18.58 -13.03 -9.49
C SER A 869 18.29 -13.85 -8.22
N LEU A 870 17.20 -14.63 -8.19
CA LEU A 870 16.95 -15.66 -7.17
C LEU A 870 17.59 -17.02 -7.53
N GLN A 871 18.09 -17.17 -8.76
CA GLN A 871 18.66 -18.43 -9.28
C GLN A 871 20.17 -18.34 -9.56
N ASP A 872 20.72 -17.15 -9.82
CA ASP A 872 22.15 -16.91 -10.06
C ASP A 872 22.60 -15.53 -9.52
N ASP A 873 23.53 -15.53 -8.54
CA ASP A 873 24.14 -14.31 -7.96
C ASP A 873 25.03 -13.51 -8.93
N ALA A 874 25.35 -14.08 -10.10
CA ALA A 874 26.03 -13.39 -11.19
C ALA A 874 25.09 -12.55 -12.06
N VAL A 875 23.76 -12.72 -11.97
CA VAL A 875 22.78 -11.84 -12.61
C VAL A 875 22.95 -10.42 -12.08
N ASN A 876 23.06 -9.45 -12.99
CA ASN A 876 23.08 -8.01 -12.71
C ASN A 876 22.01 -7.23 -13.49
N LEU A 877 21.19 -7.90 -14.32
CA LEU A 877 20.04 -7.31 -15.00
C LEU A 877 18.81 -8.20 -14.78
N GLY A 878 17.77 -7.64 -14.15
CA GLY A 878 16.54 -8.37 -13.82
C GLY A 878 15.45 -8.24 -14.89
N PRO A 879 14.27 -8.85 -14.68
CA PRO A 879 13.08 -8.53 -15.46
C PRO A 879 12.61 -7.10 -15.16
N VAL A 880 11.89 -6.49 -16.10
CA VAL A 880 11.05 -5.33 -15.79
C VAL A 880 9.77 -5.77 -15.05
N VAL A 881 9.07 -4.83 -14.42
CA VAL A 881 8.01 -5.07 -13.43
C VAL A 881 6.89 -6.00 -13.88
N ASN A 882 6.55 -6.03 -15.17
CA ASN A 882 5.58 -6.96 -15.76
C ASN A 882 5.72 -7.02 -17.29
N VAL A 883 4.98 -7.95 -17.90
CA VAL A 883 4.98 -8.18 -19.36
C VAL A 883 4.46 -6.97 -20.15
N ALA A 884 3.49 -6.20 -19.64
CA ALA A 884 2.96 -5.03 -20.34
C ALA A 884 3.97 -3.86 -20.40
N ALA A 885 4.82 -3.71 -19.37
CA ALA A 885 5.96 -2.79 -19.43
C ALA A 885 6.97 -3.26 -20.50
N ALA A 886 7.32 -4.55 -20.50
CA ALA A 886 8.21 -5.15 -21.50
C ALA A 886 7.68 -4.97 -22.94
N ASP A 887 6.37 -5.13 -23.15
CA ASP A 887 5.74 -4.94 -24.46
C ASP A 887 5.67 -3.46 -24.89
N ASN A 888 5.54 -2.50 -23.95
CA ASN A 888 5.70 -1.08 -24.29
C ASN A 888 7.14 -0.73 -24.67
N ILE A 889 8.14 -1.25 -23.95
CA ILE A 889 9.56 -1.06 -24.29
C ILE A 889 9.84 -1.62 -25.69
N ARG A 890 9.34 -2.83 -26.00
CA ARG A 890 9.40 -3.41 -27.35
C ARG A 890 8.73 -2.50 -28.38
N ALA A 891 7.59 -1.89 -28.08
CA ALA A 891 6.92 -0.93 -28.98
C ALA A 891 7.71 0.39 -29.19
N HIS A 892 8.54 0.83 -28.23
CA HIS A 892 9.45 1.98 -28.41
C HIS A 892 10.62 1.61 -29.35
N LEU A 893 11.20 0.41 -29.20
CA LEU A 893 12.21 -0.13 -30.12
C LEU A 893 11.64 -0.26 -31.55
N ASP A 894 10.44 -0.83 -31.66
CA ASP A 894 9.73 -1.04 -32.94
C ASP A 894 9.44 0.27 -33.68
N ASP A 895 9.08 1.35 -32.96
CA ASP A 895 8.88 2.69 -33.53
C ASP A 895 10.21 3.28 -34.05
N ALA A 896 11.27 3.20 -33.24
CA ALA A 896 12.58 3.72 -33.60
C ALA A 896 13.15 3.01 -34.84
N VAL A 897 13.07 1.67 -34.92
CA VAL A 897 13.52 0.89 -36.09
C VAL A 897 12.73 1.26 -37.34
N LYS A 898 11.41 1.43 -37.25
CA LYS A 898 10.57 1.85 -38.40
C LYS A 898 10.91 3.26 -38.90
N LYS A 899 11.49 4.11 -38.05
CA LYS A 899 11.97 5.46 -38.37
C LYS A 899 13.45 5.52 -38.76
N GLY A 900 14.18 4.39 -38.73
CA GLY A 900 15.56 4.28 -39.22
C GLY A 900 16.64 4.15 -38.15
N ALA A 901 16.27 4.05 -36.87
CA ALA A 901 17.21 3.74 -35.81
C ALA A 901 17.78 2.32 -35.95
N LYS A 902 18.99 2.13 -35.44
CA LYS A 902 19.72 0.86 -35.46
C LYS A 902 20.05 0.41 -34.04
N LEU A 903 19.51 -0.75 -33.64
CA LEU A 903 19.94 -1.49 -32.45
C LEU A 903 21.37 -2.02 -32.66
N LEU A 904 22.20 -1.93 -31.64
CA LEU A 904 23.62 -2.31 -31.71
C LEU A 904 24.00 -3.52 -30.84
N VAL A 905 23.10 -3.98 -29.96
CA VAL A 905 23.32 -5.16 -29.13
C VAL A 905 22.56 -6.34 -29.74
N ASP A 906 23.21 -7.50 -29.87
CA ASP A 906 22.58 -8.71 -30.39
C ASP A 906 21.74 -9.39 -29.31
N GLU A 907 20.42 -9.47 -29.51
CA GLU A 907 19.49 -10.13 -28.59
C GLU A 907 19.79 -11.62 -28.41
N ALA A 908 20.50 -12.26 -29.33
CA ALA A 908 20.92 -13.65 -29.20
C ALA A 908 21.87 -13.89 -28.00
N LEU A 909 22.55 -12.84 -27.51
CA LEU A 909 23.35 -12.87 -26.28
C LEU A 909 22.48 -12.96 -25.01
N PHE A 910 21.19 -12.62 -25.11
CA PHE A 910 20.25 -12.45 -24.00
C PHE A 910 19.04 -13.40 -24.11
N PRO A 911 19.24 -14.73 -24.12
CA PRO A 911 18.18 -15.71 -24.42
C PRO A 911 17.01 -15.78 -23.42
N ALA A 912 17.03 -14.99 -22.34
CA ALA A 912 15.87 -14.77 -21.46
C ALA A 912 14.87 -13.75 -22.06
N ALA A 913 15.34 -12.77 -22.83
CA ALA A 913 14.53 -11.76 -23.49
C ALA A 913 13.70 -12.40 -24.61
N LYS A 914 12.39 -12.58 -24.37
CA LYS A 914 11.47 -13.25 -25.28
C LYS A 914 10.10 -12.57 -25.26
N PRO A 915 9.39 -12.46 -26.39
CA PRO A 915 8.01 -11.98 -26.41
C PRO A 915 7.13 -12.74 -25.41
N GLY A 916 6.27 -12.01 -24.68
CA GLY A 916 5.45 -12.57 -23.61
C GLY A 916 6.18 -12.82 -22.28
N THR A 917 7.50 -12.58 -22.18
CA THR A 917 8.22 -12.50 -20.90
C THR A 917 8.45 -11.05 -20.49
N ALA A 918 8.69 -10.83 -19.20
CA ALA A 918 9.08 -9.54 -18.64
C ALA A 918 10.59 -9.26 -18.74
N PHE A 919 11.35 -10.07 -19.48
CA PHE A 919 12.78 -9.86 -19.70
C PHE A 919 13.00 -9.08 -21.00
N ILE A 920 13.86 -8.06 -20.95
CA ILE A 920 14.27 -7.22 -22.08
C ILE A 920 15.79 -7.26 -22.18
N ALA A 921 16.32 -7.41 -23.39
CA ALA A 921 17.76 -7.33 -23.66
C ALA A 921 18.22 -5.85 -23.56
N PRO A 922 19.38 -5.56 -22.97
CA PRO A 922 19.91 -4.21 -22.92
C PRO A 922 20.19 -3.71 -24.34
N GLN A 923 19.68 -2.53 -24.72
CA GLN A 923 19.88 -2.01 -26.08
C GLN A 923 20.46 -0.60 -26.12
N ILE A 924 21.45 -0.43 -27.00
CA ILE A 924 22.00 0.85 -27.43
C ILE A 924 21.50 1.12 -28.85
N LEU A 925 20.81 2.25 -29.05
CA LEU A 925 20.26 2.65 -30.35
C LEU A 925 21.03 3.84 -30.92
N VAL A 926 21.41 3.79 -32.19
CA VAL A 926 21.96 4.94 -32.94
C VAL A 926 21.09 5.26 -34.15
N ASN A 927 21.37 6.37 -34.83
CA ASN A 927 20.50 6.97 -35.84
C ASN A 927 19.11 7.32 -35.28
N VAL A 928 19.04 7.67 -33.99
CA VAL A 928 17.84 8.16 -33.32
C VAL A 928 17.71 9.68 -33.48
N ASP A 929 16.46 10.16 -33.53
CA ASP A 929 16.13 11.58 -33.52
C ASP A 929 14.81 11.84 -32.76
N HIS A 930 14.47 13.11 -32.60
CA HIS A 930 13.32 13.57 -31.80
C HIS A 930 11.94 13.31 -32.43
N THR A 931 11.87 12.73 -33.63
CA THR A 931 10.60 12.19 -34.18
C THR A 931 10.28 10.80 -33.63
N MET A 932 11.23 10.13 -32.98
CA MET A 932 11.10 8.76 -32.47
C MET A 932 10.62 8.76 -31.02
N ARG A 933 9.70 7.85 -30.67
CA ARG A 933 9.11 7.77 -29.32
C ARG A 933 10.19 7.57 -28.25
N ILE A 934 11.21 6.77 -28.57
CA ILE A 934 12.41 6.53 -27.73
C ILE A 934 13.17 7.81 -27.33
N MET A 935 13.01 8.94 -28.04
CA MET A 935 13.67 10.21 -27.74
C MET A 935 12.74 11.28 -27.11
N LYS A 936 11.44 10.99 -26.92
CA LYS A 936 10.47 11.95 -26.34
C LYS A 936 9.64 11.38 -25.19
N GLU A 937 9.17 10.13 -25.29
CA GLU A 937 8.35 9.47 -24.28
C GLU A 937 9.19 8.66 -23.28
N GLU A 938 8.88 8.71 -21.99
CA GLU A 938 9.47 7.86 -20.94
C GLU A 938 9.33 6.37 -21.30
N THR A 939 10.44 5.62 -21.27
CA THR A 939 10.50 4.21 -21.70
C THR A 939 10.54 3.26 -20.51
N PHE A 940 11.20 3.67 -19.42
CA PHE A 940 11.26 2.97 -18.13
C PHE A 940 11.73 1.51 -18.24
N GLY A 941 12.80 1.30 -19.01
CA GLY A 941 13.36 0.00 -19.35
C GLY A 941 14.82 0.10 -19.81
N PRO A 942 15.54 -1.03 -19.96
CA PRO A 942 17.00 -1.05 -20.13
C PRO A 942 17.38 -0.79 -21.60
N VAL A 943 17.03 0.38 -22.13
CA VAL A 943 17.22 0.76 -23.53
C VAL A 943 17.51 2.26 -23.64
N VAL A 944 18.48 2.66 -24.47
CA VAL A 944 18.87 4.09 -24.57
C VAL A 944 19.22 4.51 -25.99
N GLY A 945 18.77 5.72 -26.36
CA GLY A 945 19.07 6.36 -27.64
C GLY A 945 20.32 7.24 -27.57
N VAL A 946 21.24 7.06 -28.53
CA VAL A 946 22.50 7.81 -28.66
C VAL A 946 22.52 8.62 -29.95
N MET A 947 22.47 9.95 -29.81
CA MET A 947 22.37 10.93 -30.90
C MET A 947 23.66 11.73 -31.08
N LYS A 948 24.05 11.99 -32.33
CA LYS A 948 25.28 12.75 -32.68
C LYS A 948 24.97 14.25 -32.73
N VAL A 949 25.80 15.06 -32.08
CA VAL A 949 25.72 16.54 -32.05
C VAL A 949 27.07 17.20 -32.33
N LYS A 950 27.07 18.47 -32.73
CA LYS A 950 28.23 19.20 -33.28
C LYS A 950 28.76 20.32 -32.38
N SER A 951 28.01 20.73 -31.35
CA SER A 951 28.41 21.78 -30.42
C SER A 951 27.64 21.69 -29.09
N ASP A 952 28.05 22.49 -28.11
CA ASP A 952 27.40 22.60 -26.81
C ASP A 952 25.98 23.19 -26.97
N GLU A 953 25.74 24.10 -27.92
CA GLU A 953 24.44 24.71 -28.18
C GLU A 953 23.44 23.74 -28.84
N GLU A 954 23.89 22.93 -29.80
CA GLU A 954 23.05 21.88 -30.41
C GLU A 954 22.70 20.81 -29.37
N ALA A 955 23.61 20.51 -28.44
CA ALA A 955 23.33 19.64 -27.31
C ALA A 955 22.27 20.23 -26.36
N ILE A 956 22.46 21.46 -25.85
CA ILE A 956 21.51 22.13 -24.94
C ILE A 956 20.10 22.16 -25.55
N ALA A 957 19.98 22.48 -26.84
CA ALA A 957 18.69 22.52 -27.54
C ALA A 957 17.97 21.16 -27.51
N PHE A 958 18.66 20.05 -27.78
CA PHE A 958 18.05 18.71 -27.72
C PHE A 958 17.88 18.19 -26.29
N MET A 959 18.75 18.55 -25.34
CA MET A 959 18.56 18.23 -23.92
C MET A 959 17.22 18.82 -23.41
N ASN A 960 16.98 20.11 -23.70
CA ASN A 960 15.77 20.83 -23.31
C ASN A 960 14.52 20.52 -24.14
N ASP A 961 14.63 19.99 -25.37
CA ASP A 961 13.47 19.53 -26.16
C ASP A 961 12.86 18.24 -25.60
N SER A 962 12.25 18.36 -24.43
CA SER A 962 11.49 17.34 -23.73
C SER A 962 10.44 18.02 -22.85
N ASP A 963 9.29 17.37 -22.71
CA ASP A 963 8.22 17.76 -21.80
C ASP A 963 8.59 17.47 -20.34
N PHE A 964 9.68 16.72 -20.11
CA PHE A 964 10.26 16.36 -18.83
C PHE A 964 11.45 17.25 -18.44
N GLY A 965 11.76 17.29 -17.15
CA GLY A 965 12.82 18.12 -16.56
C GLY A 965 13.17 17.69 -15.14
N LEU A 966 13.50 16.42 -14.90
CA LEU A 966 13.90 15.92 -13.58
C LEU A 966 15.40 16.17 -13.35
N THR A 967 16.28 15.41 -14.01
CA THR A 967 17.74 15.62 -13.97
C THR A 967 18.37 15.73 -15.37
N ALA A 968 19.60 16.20 -15.42
CA ALA A 968 20.44 16.19 -16.62
C ALA A 968 21.91 15.94 -16.25
N SER A 969 22.66 15.35 -17.18
CA SER A 969 24.04 14.89 -16.95
C SER A 969 24.99 15.47 -18.00
N ILE A 970 26.14 16.00 -17.57
CA ILE A 970 27.14 16.62 -18.44
C ILE A 970 28.48 15.91 -18.22
N TRP A 971 29.11 15.44 -19.30
CA TRP A 971 30.40 14.72 -19.27
C TRP A 971 31.46 15.54 -20.00
N THR A 972 32.43 16.03 -19.22
CA THR A 972 33.47 16.95 -19.65
C THR A 972 34.55 17.04 -18.57
N LYS A 973 35.75 17.54 -18.92
CA LYS A 973 36.84 17.81 -17.97
C LYS A 973 36.81 19.26 -17.44
N ASP A 974 35.89 20.07 -17.95
CA ASP A 974 35.78 21.52 -17.75
C ASP A 974 34.57 21.85 -16.84
N VAL A 975 34.86 22.12 -15.56
CA VAL A 975 33.84 22.44 -14.55
C VAL A 975 33.15 23.79 -14.86
N ASP A 976 33.90 24.77 -15.36
CA ASP A 976 33.37 26.12 -15.63
C ASP A 976 32.37 26.12 -16.80
N THR A 977 32.60 25.28 -17.82
CA THR A 977 31.62 25.14 -18.90
C THR A 977 30.51 24.15 -18.58
N ALA A 978 30.74 23.13 -17.75
CA ALA A 978 29.65 22.33 -17.20
C ALA A 978 28.65 23.19 -16.42
N LEU A 979 29.12 24.17 -15.65
CA LEU A 979 28.26 25.14 -14.97
C LEU A 979 27.47 26.01 -15.96
N LYS A 980 28.13 26.61 -16.97
CA LYS A 980 27.46 27.44 -18.00
C LYS A 980 26.42 26.67 -18.83
N ILE A 981 26.65 25.37 -19.07
CA ILE A 981 25.67 24.48 -19.70
C ILE A 981 24.52 24.25 -18.71
N GLY A 982 24.82 23.90 -17.46
CA GLY A 982 23.83 23.68 -16.40
C GLY A 982 22.90 24.87 -16.16
N ASP A 983 23.41 26.10 -16.17
CA ASP A 983 22.64 27.35 -16.06
C ASP A 983 21.58 27.52 -17.18
N GLN A 984 21.66 26.74 -18.26
CA GLN A 984 20.75 26.76 -19.41
C GLN A 984 19.86 25.50 -19.50
N LEU A 985 19.99 24.52 -18.60
CA LEU A 985 19.21 23.27 -18.64
C LEU A 985 17.92 23.37 -17.82
N GLU A 986 16.81 22.98 -18.45
CA GLU A 986 15.47 23.05 -17.85
C GLU A 986 15.17 21.79 -17.01
N CYS A 987 15.96 21.56 -15.95
CA CYS A 987 15.81 20.44 -15.03
C CYS A 987 15.96 20.87 -13.55
N GLY A 988 15.60 19.98 -12.61
CA GLY A 988 15.75 20.24 -11.17
C GLY A 988 17.13 19.90 -10.60
N THR A 989 17.87 18.94 -11.21
CA THR A 989 19.25 18.59 -10.80
C THR A 989 20.18 18.48 -12.01
N VAL A 990 21.33 19.15 -11.97
CA VAL A 990 22.40 19.00 -12.98
C VAL A 990 23.58 18.24 -12.38
N PHE A 991 24.08 17.24 -13.09
CA PHE A 991 25.26 16.46 -12.72
C PHE A 991 26.45 16.73 -13.65
N LEU A 992 27.66 16.69 -13.08
CA LEU A 992 28.92 16.63 -13.83
C LEU A 992 29.57 15.25 -13.63
N ASN A 993 29.81 14.53 -14.73
CA ASN A 993 30.40 13.18 -14.77
C ASN A 993 29.69 12.17 -13.83
N ARG A 994 28.35 12.27 -13.74
CA ARG A 994 27.49 11.42 -12.89
C ARG A 994 26.05 11.40 -13.42
N CYS A 995 25.27 10.37 -13.06
CA CYS A 995 23.84 10.21 -13.37
C CYS A 995 23.18 9.29 -12.31
N ASP A 996 21.85 9.09 -12.40
CA ASP A 996 21.01 8.20 -11.56
C ASP A 996 21.36 8.22 -10.06
N PHE A 997 21.43 9.42 -9.46
CA PHE A 997 21.79 9.58 -8.06
C PHE A 997 21.01 10.71 -7.37
N LEU A 998 20.63 10.52 -6.11
CA LEU A 998 20.02 11.55 -5.27
C LEU A 998 20.91 11.79 -4.06
N ASP A 999 21.47 12.99 -3.95
CA ASP A 999 22.20 13.43 -2.76
C ASP A 999 21.22 13.94 -1.71
N PRO A 1000 21.20 13.40 -0.47
CA PRO A 1000 20.24 13.84 0.54
C PRO A 1000 20.43 15.28 1.02
N ALA A 1001 21.59 15.90 0.77
CA ALA A 1001 21.84 17.31 1.10
C ALA A 1001 21.26 18.29 0.08
N LEU A 1002 21.06 17.85 -1.16
CA LEU A 1002 20.54 18.67 -2.25
C LEU A 1002 19.00 18.53 -2.37
N PRO A 1003 18.30 19.57 -2.84
CA PRO A 1003 16.86 19.49 -3.05
C PRO A 1003 16.55 18.55 -4.22
N TRP A 1004 15.65 17.61 -4.00
CA TRP A 1004 15.09 16.80 -5.07
C TRP A 1004 13.79 17.42 -5.56
N SER A 1005 13.75 17.78 -6.85
CA SER A 1005 12.65 18.47 -7.51
C SER A 1005 12.68 18.15 -9.00
N GLY A 1006 11.51 18.19 -9.65
CA GLY A 1006 11.41 18.30 -11.12
C GLY A 1006 10.92 19.68 -11.54
N VAL A 1007 10.95 19.94 -12.85
CA VAL A 1007 10.21 21.00 -13.54
C VAL A 1007 9.46 20.41 -14.75
N LYS A 1008 8.63 21.23 -15.41
CA LYS A 1008 7.70 20.79 -16.48
C LYS A 1008 6.82 19.62 -15.99
N ASP A 1009 6.60 18.59 -16.80
CA ASP A 1009 5.79 17.43 -16.42
C ASP A 1009 6.50 16.47 -15.45
N SER A 1010 7.79 16.67 -15.14
CA SER A 1010 8.49 15.94 -14.06
C SER A 1010 8.07 16.36 -12.64
N GLY A 1011 7.17 17.34 -12.51
CA GLY A 1011 6.42 17.59 -11.27
C GLY A 1011 6.72 18.94 -10.61
N ARG A 1012 6.51 18.99 -9.28
CA ARG A 1012 6.63 20.23 -8.48
C ARG A 1012 6.72 19.93 -6.98
N GLY A 1013 7.32 20.86 -6.24
CA GLY A 1013 7.61 20.67 -4.82
C GLY A 1013 8.99 20.06 -4.62
N VAL A 1014 9.41 19.90 -3.36
CA VAL A 1014 10.79 19.52 -3.02
C VAL A 1014 10.79 18.44 -1.94
N THR A 1015 11.60 17.40 -2.12
CA THR A 1015 12.01 16.48 -1.05
C THR A 1015 13.53 16.54 -0.85
N LEU A 1016 14.04 15.85 0.18
CA LEU A 1016 15.44 15.91 0.61
C LEU A 1016 15.89 17.34 0.97
N SER A 1017 17.19 17.54 1.30
CA SER A 1017 17.73 18.80 1.82
C SER A 1017 17.04 19.31 3.09
N TYR A 1018 17.36 20.54 3.51
CA TYR A 1018 16.54 21.28 4.48
C TYR A 1018 15.20 21.72 3.86
N LEU A 1019 15.13 21.85 2.53
CA LEU A 1019 13.95 22.31 1.79
C LEU A 1019 12.78 21.31 1.82
N GLY A 1020 13.04 20.01 1.97
CA GLY A 1020 11.99 19.01 2.17
C GLY A 1020 11.21 19.20 3.48
N PHE A 1021 11.84 19.77 4.53
CA PHE A 1021 11.13 20.17 5.76
C PHE A 1021 10.26 21.41 5.53
N ASP A 1022 10.72 22.36 4.69
CA ASP A 1022 9.96 23.54 4.30
C ASP A 1022 8.73 23.18 3.43
N ALA A 1023 8.73 22.03 2.74
CA ALA A 1023 7.55 21.47 2.05
C ALA A 1023 6.58 20.75 3.01
N MET A 1024 7.10 20.12 4.07
CA MET A 1024 6.32 19.38 5.08
C MET A 1024 5.83 20.26 6.26
N THR A 1025 6.02 21.58 6.18
CA THR A 1025 5.63 22.56 7.20
C THR A 1025 5.12 23.88 6.62
N ARG A 1026 4.31 24.61 7.40
CA ARG A 1026 3.83 25.97 7.07
C ARG A 1026 4.54 27.03 7.93
N PRO A 1027 4.88 28.20 7.37
CA PRO A 1027 5.50 29.28 8.15
C PRO A 1027 4.45 30.04 8.96
N LYS A 1028 4.72 30.28 10.25
CA LYS A 1028 3.97 31.19 11.12
C LYS A 1028 4.86 32.34 11.57
N ALA A 1029 4.48 33.57 11.22
CA ALA A 1029 5.17 34.77 11.66
C ALA A 1029 4.68 35.20 13.06
N PHE A 1030 5.62 35.48 13.96
CA PHE A 1030 5.37 36.10 15.26
C PHE A 1030 5.98 37.51 15.27
N HIS A 1031 5.26 38.48 15.84
CA HIS A 1031 5.69 39.89 15.87
C HIS A 1031 5.19 40.58 17.14
N PHE A 1032 5.94 40.45 18.23
CA PHE A 1032 5.61 41.05 19.53
C PHE A 1032 6.28 42.41 19.68
N ARG A 1033 5.50 43.46 20.03
CA ARG A 1033 6.04 44.75 20.51
C ARG A 1033 6.40 44.58 21.99
N LEU A 1034 7.66 44.82 22.34
CA LEU A 1034 8.17 44.64 23.71
C LEU A 1034 8.17 45.94 24.52
N GLN A 1035 8.27 47.08 23.83
CA GLN A 1035 8.16 48.41 24.41
C GLN A 1035 6.82 49.03 24.00
N LEU A 1036 5.92 49.19 24.98
CA LEU A 1036 4.68 49.94 24.83
C LEU A 1036 4.95 51.36 25.35
N ASP A 1037 5.01 52.32 24.43
CA ASP A 1037 5.27 53.71 24.76
C ASP A 1037 4.00 54.34 25.34
N PHE A 1038 4.08 54.89 26.57
CA PHE A 1038 2.91 55.43 27.28
C PHE A 1038 2.17 56.57 26.53
N HIS A 1039 2.82 57.21 25.55
CA HIS A 1039 2.17 58.18 24.65
C HIS A 1039 1.07 57.57 23.76
N ASP A 1040 1.22 56.31 23.33
CA ASP A 1040 0.15 55.65 22.56
C ASP A 1040 -1.11 55.45 23.43
N PHE A 1041 -0.90 55.24 24.74
CA PHE A 1041 -1.98 55.07 25.71
C PHE A 1041 -2.72 56.40 26.01
N SER A 1042 -2.01 57.53 26.08
CA SER A 1042 -2.66 58.83 26.30
C SER A 1042 -3.51 59.27 25.10
N ASN A 1043 -3.07 58.99 23.88
CA ASN A 1043 -3.82 59.36 22.68
C ASN A 1043 -5.11 58.53 22.54
N ALA A 1044 -5.05 57.22 22.83
CA ALA A 1044 -6.23 56.35 22.79
C ALA A 1044 -7.35 56.77 23.77
N VAL A 1045 -7.00 57.41 24.89
CA VAL A 1045 -7.96 57.95 25.87
C VAL A 1045 -8.53 59.31 25.42
N LEU A 1046 -7.75 60.11 24.68
CA LEU A 1046 -8.17 61.43 24.19
C LEU A 1046 -9.11 61.36 22.96
N ASP A 1047 -8.98 60.34 22.12
CA ASP A 1047 -9.84 60.13 20.93
C ASP A 1047 -11.24 59.54 21.28
N GLY A 1048 -11.59 59.41 22.57
CA GLY A 1048 -12.95 59.08 23.00
C GLY A 1048 -13.38 57.61 22.80
N ALA A 1049 -12.44 56.68 22.70
CA ALA A 1049 -12.74 55.26 22.65
C ALA A 1049 -13.12 54.69 24.04
N ASP A 1050 -14.24 53.97 24.15
CA ASP A 1050 -14.67 53.30 25.39
C ASP A 1050 -13.62 52.27 25.85
N LEU A 1051 -12.85 52.63 26.89
CA LEU A 1051 -11.70 51.83 27.34
C LEU A 1051 -12.13 50.70 28.28
N TYR A 1052 -12.32 49.50 27.74
CA TYR A 1052 -12.63 48.29 28.51
C TYR A 1052 -11.42 47.79 29.33
N ILE A 1053 -11.22 48.34 30.54
CA ILE A 1053 -10.19 47.90 31.50
C ILE A 1053 -10.61 46.59 32.20
N GLY A 1054 -10.67 45.48 31.44
CA GLY A 1054 -11.04 44.16 31.98
C GLY A 1054 -9.90 43.45 32.73
N GLU A 1055 -8.77 43.21 32.06
CA GLU A 1055 -7.78 42.21 32.51
C GLU A 1055 -6.78 42.68 33.57
N PHE A 1056 -6.67 43.97 33.87
CA PHE A 1056 -5.59 44.46 34.75
C PHE A 1056 -5.85 44.23 36.25
N LEU A 1057 -7.12 44.19 36.68
CA LEU A 1057 -7.50 43.99 38.08
C LEU A 1057 -7.42 42.52 38.52
N GLU A 1058 -7.71 41.59 37.61
CA GLU A 1058 -7.87 40.16 37.91
C GLU A 1058 -6.59 39.54 38.51
N ARG A 1059 -5.41 40.03 38.11
CA ARG A 1059 -4.10 39.56 38.58
C ARG A 1059 -3.69 39.98 39.99
N LYS A 1060 -4.52 40.72 40.74
CA LYS A 1060 -4.20 41.14 42.12
C LYS A 1060 -5.26 40.92 43.19
N SER A 1061 -6.56 40.90 42.87
CA SER A 1061 -7.64 40.80 43.88
C SER A 1061 -8.37 39.46 43.93
N GLY A 1062 -8.31 38.64 42.87
CA GLY A 1062 -8.97 37.32 42.84
C GLY A 1062 -10.51 37.35 42.81
N VAL A 1063 -11.12 38.51 42.59
CA VAL A 1063 -12.58 38.69 42.48
C VAL A 1063 -12.90 39.37 41.15
N ALA A 1064 -13.70 38.72 40.31
CA ALA A 1064 -14.13 39.25 39.02
C ALA A 1064 -15.25 40.29 39.18
N ALA A 1065 -14.87 41.58 39.21
CA ALA A 1065 -15.79 42.70 39.29
C ALA A 1065 -15.58 43.65 38.09
N VAL A 1066 -16.33 43.44 37.00
CA VAL A 1066 -16.28 44.29 35.79
C VAL A 1066 -16.93 45.64 36.09
N SER A 1067 -16.11 46.62 36.45
CA SER A 1067 -16.55 47.98 36.75
C SER A 1067 -16.36 48.87 35.52
N VAL A 1068 -17.44 49.16 34.79
CA VAL A 1068 -17.42 50.06 33.63
C VAL A 1068 -17.40 51.51 34.12
N VAL A 1069 -16.21 52.08 34.30
CA VAL A 1069 -16.03 53.50 34.67
C VAL A 1069 -16.18 54.37 33.43
N ARG A 1070 -17.39 54.83 33.17
CA ARG A 1070 -17.69 55.75 32.07
C ARG A 1070 -17.39 57.19 32.48
N LEU A 1071 -16.24 57.72 32.04
CA LEU A 1071 -15.89 59.13 32.21
C LEU A 1071 -16.64 60.00 31.19
N ASP A 1072 -17.95 60.18 31.40
CA ASP A 1072 -18.76 61.13 30.64
C ASP A 1072 -18.25 62.57 30.88
N ALA A 1073 -17.66 63.18 29.85
CA ALA A 1073 -17.05 64.52 29.88
C ALA A 1073 -18.07 65.69 30.04
N GLY A 1074 -19.27 65.41 30.55
CA GLY A 1074 -20.36 66.37 30.78
C GLY A 1074 -20.49 66.87 32.23
N LEU A 1075 -19.82 66.26 33.21
CA LEU A 1075 -19.96 66.59 34.64
C LEU A 1075 -18.90 67.57 35.16
N CYS A 1076 -18.72 68.69 34.47
CA CYS A 1076 -17.88 69.83 34.90
C CYS A 1076 -18.66 71.16 34.88
N ALA A 1077 -19.92 71.12 35.34
CA ALA A 1077 -20.82 72.27 35.40
C ALA A 1077 -21.56 72.36 36.75
N GLY A 1078 -20.85 72.24 37.87
CA GLY A 1078 -21.42 72.36 39.22
C GLY A 1078 -20.37 72.55 40.30
N ASN A 1079 -20.29 73.76 40.87
CA ASN A 1079 -19.62 74.12 42.13
C ASN A 1079 -18.16 73.65 42.36
N GLY A 1080 -17.20 74.50 41.99
CA GLY A 1080 -16.41 75.12 43.06
C GLY A 1080 -14.94 74.77 43.27
N SER A 1081 -14.34 73.82 42.54
CA SER A 1081 -12.87 73.63 42.57
C SER A 1081 -12.32 73.04 41.27
N LEU A 1082 -11.29 73.67 40.69
CA LEU A 1082 -10.61 73.13 39.51
C LEU A 1082 -9.64 72.01 39.90
N CYS A 1083 -9.76 70.85 39.26
CA CYS A 1083 -8.61 69.98 39.00
C CYS A 1083 -7.96 70.48 37.70
N GLN A 1084 -6.75 71.05 37.76
CA GLN A 1084 -6.10 71.64 36.58
C GLN A 1084 -5.24 70.66 35.76
N ASP A 1085 -5.05 69.42 36.23
CA ASP A 1085 -4.30 68.40 35.49
C ASP A 1085 -4.93 67.00 35.69
N PRO A 1086 -5.62 66.46 34.67
CA PRO A 1086 -6.16 65.09 34.69
C PRO A 1086 -5.08 64.00 34.77
N VAL A 1087 -3.86 64.28 34.30
CA VAL A 1087 -2.74 63.32 34.31
C VAL A 1087 -2.20 63.15 35.73
N ALA A 1088 -2.06 64.25 36.48
CA ALA A 1088 -1.72 64.22 37.89
C ALA A 1088 -2.76 63.43 38.71
N LEU A 1089 -4.05 63.69 38.50
CA LEU A 1089 -5.14 62.98 39.19
C LEU A 1089 -5.12 61.47 38.89
N ALA A 1090 -4.87 61.08 37.63
CA ALA A 1090 -4.73 59.67 37.25
C ALA A 1090 -3.48 59.01 37.87
N GLN A 1091 -2.38 59.75 38.04
CA GLN A 1091 -1.16 59.25 38.68
C GLN A 1091 -1.32 59.07 40.19
N ASP A 1092 -2.00 59.97 40.90
CA ASP A 1092 -2.27 59.84 42.34
C ASP A 1092 -3.24 58.67 42.62
N LEU A 1093 -4.30 58.53 41.82
CA LEU A 1093 -5.24 57.41 41.92
C LEU A 1093 -4.55 56.05 41.71
N LEU A 1094 -3.55 55.97 40.82
CA LEU A 1094 -2.76 54.74 40.60
C LEU A 1094 -1.64 54.51 41.64
N GLN A 1095 -1.19 55.56 42.35
CA GLN A 1095 -0.21 55.45 43.43
C GLN A 1095 -0.84 55.08 44.80
N GLY A 1096 -2.17 55.06 44.89
CA GLY A 1096 -2.89 54.35 45.97
C GLY A 1096 -3.16 55.16 47.25
N ASN A 1097 -2.98 56.48 47.23
CA ASN A 1097 -3.32 57.35 48.37
C ASN A 1097 -4.76 57.88 48.26
N GLY A 1098 -5.70 57.29 49.02
CA GLY A 1098 -7.03 57.89 49.28
C GLY A 1098 -8.26 57.18 48.70
N LEU A 1099 -8.11 56.00 48.08
CA LEU A 1099 -9.21 55.32 47.38
C LEU A 1099 -10.14 54.53 48.33
N LEU A 1100 -10.80 55.24 49.25
CA LEU A 1100 -11.81 54.69 50.18
C LEU A 1100 -13.05 55.59 50.38
N ASP A 1101 -12.92 56.91 50.30
CA ASP A 1101 -14.01 57.87 50.61
C ASP A 1101 -14.78 58.42 49.39
N LEU A 1102 -14.48 57.96 48.16
CA LEU A 1102 -15.12 58.45 46.93
C LEU A 1102 -16.14 57.47 46.29
N ALA A 1103 -16.39 56.31 46.91
CA ALA A 1103 -17.35 55.32 46.41
C ALA A 1103 -18.68 55.27 47.19
N PHE A 1104 -18.79 55.95 48.34
CA PHE A 1104 -19.95 55.89 49.23
C PHE A 1104 -20.69 57.24 49.33
N GLY A 1105 -21.16 57.73 48.18
CA GLY A 1105 -22.20 58.76 48.12
C GLY A 1105 -23.55 58.18 48.52
N VAL A 1106 -23.81 58.08 49.82
CA VAL A 1106 -25.03 57.44 50.37
C VAL A 1106 -26.21 58.41 50.36
N GLU A 1107 -27.25 58.07 49.59
CA GLU A 1107 -28.63 58.31 50.02
C GLU A 1107 -29.19 57.02 50.62
N ARG A 1108 -29.86 57.12 51.77
CA ARG A 1108 -30.47 55.97 52.46
C ARG A 1108 -31.93 55.83 52.05
N PRO A 1109 -32.44 54.61 51.81
CA PRO A 1109 -33.84 54.33 52.10
C PRO A 1109 -34.00 54.32 53.63
N ASP A 1110 -34.92 55.11 54.16
CA ASP A 1110 -35.31 55.03 55.57
C ASP A 1110 -36.14 53.77 55.86
N LEU A 1111 -36.22 53.40 57.13
CA LEU A 1111 -36.86 52.18 57.63
C LEU A 1111 -38.38 52.16 57.36
N ASP A 1112 -38.93 50.99 57.01
CA ASP A 1112 -39.55 50.13 58.05
C ASP A 1112 -39.90 48.69 57.60
N ALA A 1113 -39.92 47.80 58.60
CA ALA A 1113 -40.56 46.47 58.68
C ALA A 1113 -40.01 45.22 57.94
N ASP A 1114 -39.99 44.12 58.70
CA ASP A 1114 -40.19 42.69 58.38
C ASP A 1114 -39.22 41.88 57.46
N LEU A 1115 -38.09 41.48 58.08
CA LEU A 1115 -37.75 40.07 58.41
C LEU A 1115 -38.13 38.92 57.45
N GLY A 1116 -37.11 38.17 57.00
CA GLY A 1116 -37.23 36.80 56.48
C GLY A 1116 -35.85 36.19 56.19
N GLU A 1117 -35.54 35.01 56.74
CA GLU A 1117 -34.24 34.32 56.62
C GLU A 1117 -34.25 33.25 55.51
N ASP A 1118 -33.24 33.29 54.62
CA ASP A 1118 -32.31 32.18 54.27
C ASP A 1118 -31.19 32.69 53.33
#